data_AF-A0A125RAP0-F1
#
_entry.id   AF-A0A125RAP0-F1
#
_cell.length_a   1.000
_cell.length_b   1.000
_cell.length_c   1.000
_cell.angle_alpha   90.00
_cell.angle_beta   90.00
_cell.angle_gamma   90.00
#
_symmetry.space_group_name_H-M   'P 1'
#
loop_
_entity.id
_entity.type
_entity.pdbx_description
1 polymer ?
#
loop_
_entity_poly.entity_id
_entity_poly.type
_entity_poly.pdbx_seq_one_letter_code
_entity_poly.pdbx_strand_id
1 'polypeptide(L)'
;MKSNKVMIVGIFLLAIFAIGAVSAAEDIDTTDNVLAIDSVDEIEITQEGSGELLCLAGDSSGEILEEDGNSYSGGSSTVDSHFYGTTMTELSNFIRPAVDGDVIYFENDITSDQAFENTTNGIQINKCITINGNGHTIDLKGLTPAFFIKTTNVVLNNLTIKNGRAFQNGGVITSSSVGSCTITNCIFMDNAAEERGGVIYLNSADSCNIINSNFINNQVLSSSIGYGGSIFAVNHINVRNCTFTNNKGNYGGAIYLKSTGDLAGCNFVGNTAAGKGFGGAIYAEKYINLNNCNFNNNDAKYGGAVYSASSGSCDLTGCNFVGNTAIEGAGVYSFNRANLNNCNFTDNTISNNVDNKGARGAAFYGSGSFNNCNFINNHAQSDKSYGGGLYIKQDSTIINCNFEDNTAEISGGAVYAGVGTTLEIINSNFINNRAQGANGYGGAVFSNMTNDLISNCNFTNNYAKNTGGAIYSPIGDCNLNDCNFYDNVAENIAGAIYSVNGVYELTDCDFTNNAAESGGAFYGGGTLNNCNFTSNSATANDGGAVYSLLNSNMNNCIFVGNSAGRNGGATYNKQTSNTNNCIFNNNNAGRNGGAAFNVNANNCDFVNNNAQSDNSGYGGAMYQGDASNCYFVDCSAAKRGGAIANGNAHDSIFINCDNPYGVVYNGTSENCMFTESPVLYCPDITVDYGEAISVPVRILDKDGSDVNGLPVDVKVYEGNKLIDSFATESGSSVTLDVDAGSYIIALTSKYIDPINARLVVNIPKPSPFISAPPVTTQYGKNAVITVNLFSDVPGNVKITINGNTQKAKITNGVATYTVSGLNYGLYPVEISYLGNYKYAADSINTTLKVNKNSPIVSIVANDIAYNENATVTVNLAKNVAGNVRITVNGVTEKVKIVNKLASATFTGLKAGTHDVKVTYAGNINYVAQTKTATLKVVKGTPIISADAPDADYGEDAVISVALFKDVPGNVRVTVNGISERTKITNGEATYTVSGLKTGSYEVTVYYAGNVNYNAQTFKTTLNIVKGTPITAISVNNINVGDTAQINVLTAKNVNGNIRITVNGVTERVRIVNGVATLNVTGLKAGTYDVTAVYAGSTYFNSQTKTATLTVSKGSPGLSFTAVTKSGKTTVTAKIAQDAPGNVKIIVDGVNTYTAKITNGVATYAISGLASGSHTIKVTYGGNYKYTSQSRAKTITV
;
A
#
# COMPACT_ATOMS: atom_id res chain seq x y z
N MET A 1 -22.57 34.61 -49.69
CA MET A 1 -23.68 34.60 -50.68
C MET A 1 -23.95 33.16 -51.11
N LYS A 2 -25.17 32.85 -51.61
CA LYS A 2 -25.64 31.59 -52.28
C LYS A 2 -24.73 30.34 -52.14
N SER A 3 -25.02 29.30 -51.34
CA SER A 3 -26.24 28.45 -51.16
C SER A 3 -26.38 27.31 -52.18
N ASN A 4 -26.34 26.08 -51.66
CA ASN A 4 -27.15 24.85 -51.92
C ASN A 4 -26.30 23.63 -51.48
N LYS A 5 -26.67 22.66 -50.61
CA LYS A 5 -27.95 21.93 -50.29
C LYS A 5 -28.48 21.11 -51.48
N VAL A 6 -28.84 19.82 -51.40
CA VAL A 6 -28.97 18.79 -50.30
C VAL A 6 -28.98 17.38 -51.00
N MET A 7 -28.51 16.25 -50.45
CA MET A 7 -29.25 15.15 -49.73
C MET A 7 -28.25 13.96 -49.51
N ILE A 8 -27.95 13.44 -48.31
CA ILE A 8 -28.57 12.35 -47.49
C ILE A 8 -27.95 10.91 -47.64
N VAL A 9 -27.35 10.44 -46.53
CA VAL A 9 -27.21 9.05 -45.96
C VAL A 9 -26.46 7.92 -46.72
N GLY A 10 -25.65 7.13 -45.98
CA GLY A 10 -25.01 5.89 -46.47
C GLY A 10 -23.91 5.27 -45.57
N ILE A 11 -24.18 5.01 -44.28
CA ILE A 11 -23.23 4.51 -43.27
C ILE A 11 -22.82 3.03 -43.54
N PHE A 12 -21.52 2.67 -43.41
CA PHE A 12 -20.97 1.56 -42.57
C PHE A 12 -19.45 1.29 -42.78
N LEU A 13 -18.85 0.58 -41.80
CA LEU A 13 -17.57 -0.16 -41.84
C LEU A 13 -16.26 0.61 -42.10
N LEU A 14 -15.50 0.90 -41.02
CA LEU A 14 -14.03 0.90 -41.06
C LEU A 14 -13.40 0.71 -39.66
N ALA A 15 -13.29 -0.54 -39.24
CA ALA A 15 -12.47 -1.00 -38.12
C ALA A 15 -11.99 -2.45 -38.42
N ILE A 16 -10.99 -2.94 -37.69
CA ILE A 16 -10.30 -4.24 -37.89
C ILE A 16 -9.37 -4.29 -39.12
N PHE A 17 -8.14 -3.82 -38.92
CA PHE A 17 -6.88 -4.51 -39.24
C PHE A 17 -5.79 -3.89 -38.32
N ALA A 18 -4.79 -4.61 -37.80
CA ALA A 18 -4.33 -5.95 -38.14
C ALA A 18 -3.88 -6.75 -36.89
N ILE A 19 -3.85 -8.09 -37.03
CA ILE A 19 -3.06 -9.00 -36.19
C ILE A 19 -2.31 -9.96 -37.11
N GLY A 20 -1.03 -10.18 -36.82
CA GLY A 20 -0.26 -11.34 -37.28
C GLY A 20 0.91 -11.03 -38.23
N ALA A 21 2.03 -11.77 -38.17
CA ALA A 21 2.43 -12.77 -37.16
C ALA A 21 3.94 -13.09 -37.32
N VAL A 22 4.50 -13.94 -36.42
CA VAL A 22 5.74 -14.73 -36.58
C VAL A 22 7.02 -13.89 -36.81
N SER A 23 7.83 -13.58 -35.80
CA SER A 23 8.72 -14.47 -35.02
C SER A 23 9.89 -15.09 -35.81
N ALA A 24 11.06 -14.48 -35.72
CA ALA A 24 12.36 -15.13 -35.81
C ALA A 24 13.36 -14.33 -34.96
N ALA A 25 14.09 -14.99 -34.07
CA ALA A 25 15.22 -14.43 -33.35
C ALA A 25 16.33 -15.49 -33.39
N GLU A 26 17.42 -15.18 -34.08
CA GLU A 26 18.68 -15.91 -34.03
C GLU A 26 19.74 -14.98 -33.42
N ASP A 27 20.74 -15.56 -32.77
CA ASP A 27 21.86 -14.80 -32.22
C ASP A 27 22.64 -14.05 -33.31
N ILE A 28 23.10 -12.85 -33.00
CA ILE A 28 24.45 -12.37 -33.36
C ILE A 28 24.86 -11.26 -32.39
N ASP A 29 26.06 -11.42 -31.83
CA ASP A 29 26.78 -10.42 -31.04
C ASP A 29 27.65 -9.55 -31.98
N THR A 30 27.69 -8.23 -31.78
CA THR A 30 28.92 -7.38 -31.77
C THR A 30 28.68 -5.87 -31.99
N THR A 31 29.47 -5.08 -31.24
CA THR A 31 29.99 -3.71 -31.53
C THR A 31 29.03 -2.52 -31.75
N ASP A 32 29.17 -1.54 -30.85
CA ASP A 32 29.32 -0.09 -31.06
C ASP A 32 28.82 0.55 -32.37
N ASN A 33 27.93 1.55 -32.23
CA ASN A 33 28.30 2.92 -32.59
C ASN A 33 27.44 3.98 -31.87
N VAL A 34 28.04 5.14 -31.62
CA VAL A 34 27.42 6.27 -30.90
C VAL A 34 26.93 7.33 -31.87
N LEU A 35 25.72 7.84 -31.65
CA LEU A 35 25.35 9.24 -31.94
C LEU A 35 24.61 9.79 -30.72
N ALA A 36 25.00 11.00 -30.29
CA ALA A 36 24.60 11.64 -29.03
C ALA A 36 23.83 12.95 -29.28
N ILE A 37 23.82 13.87 -28.30
CA ILE A 37 23.14 15.19 -28.25
C ILE A 37 21.64 15.07 -27.93
N ASP A 38 21.03 15.77 -26.96
CA ASP A 38 21.45 16.58 -25.79
C ASP A 38 20.17 16.80 -24.93
N SER A 39 20.17 17.20 -23.66
CA SER A 39 21.20 17.34 -22.62
C SER A 39 20.49 17.37 -21.25
N VAL A 40 21.17 16.90 -20.19
CA VAL A 40 20.81 17.19 -18.79
C VAL A 40 22.13 17.29 -18.02
N ASP A 41 22.37 18.38 -17.31
CA ASP A 41 23.66 18.62 -16.66
C ASP A 41 23.92 17.62 -15.52
N GLU A 42 24.95 16.79 -15.68
CA GLU A 42 25.48 15.98 -14.58
C GLU A 42 26.19 16.91 -13.59
N ILE A 43 25.64 17.03 -12.37
CA ILE A 43 26.40 17.57 -11.25
C ILE A 43 27.38 16.48 -10.82
N GLU A 44 28.64 16.62 -11.21
CA GLU A 44 29.74 15.80 -10.68
C GLU A 44 29.78 15.91 -9.14
N ILE A 45 29.35 14.85 -8.45
CA ILE A 45 29.78 14.61 -7.08
C ILE A 45 31.07 13.80 -7.17
N THR A 46 32.19 14.53 -7.32
CA THR A 46 33.52 13.94 -7.23
C THR A 46 33.68 13.27 -5.86
N GLN A 47 34.13 12.01 -5.86
CA GLN A 47 34.52 11.33 -4.63
C GLN A 47 35.86 11.90 -4.15
N GLU A 48 35.82 12.92 -3.29
CA GLU A 48 36.94 13.14 -2.39
C GLU A 48 37.14 11.88 -1.53
N GLY A 49 38.39 11.40 -1.49
CA GLY A 49 38.74 10.15 -0.83
C GLY A 49 38.68 10.23 0.69
N SER A 50 39.19 9.19 1.36
CA SER A 50 39.20 9.07 2.82
C SER A 50 40.22 9.99 3.51
N GLY A 51 40.06 11.30 3.34
CA GLY A 51 40.56 12.27 4.31
C GLY A 51 39.87 12.09 5.65
N GLU A 52 40.45 12.62 6.71
CA GLU A 52 39.67 12.98 7.89
C GLU A 52 38.68 14.09 7.50
N LEU A 53 37.55 14.21 8.21
CA LEU A 53 36.60 15.31 7.97
C LEU A 53 37.17 16.60 8.61
N LEU A 54 38.23 17.08 7.97
CA LEU A 54 38.96 18.29 8.30
C LEU A 54 38.30 19.47 7.60
N CYS A 55 38.38 20.61 8.26
CA CYS A 55 38.13 21.87 7.60
C CYS A 55 39.33 22.21 6.70
N LEU A 56 39.19 21.98 5.38
CA LEU A 56 40.22 22.31 4.40
C LEU A 56 40.27 23.82 4.14
N ALA A 57 41.46 24.41 4.32
CA ALA A 57 41.74 25.79 3.94
C ALA A 57 41.56 25.96 2.42
N GLY A 58 40.71 26.89 2.00
CA GLY A 58 40.29 26.99 0.60
C GLY A 58 41.32 27.66 -0.30
N ASP A 59 41.44 27.14 -1.53
CA ASP A 59 41.80 27.93 -2.71
C ASP A 59 40.52 28.23 -3.51
N SER A 60 40.50 29.32 -4.29
CA SER A 60 39.28 29.92 -4.84
C SER A 60 39.31 30.10 -6.36
N SER A 61 39.82 29.09 -7.09
CA SER A 61 39.62 28.94 -8.54
C SER A 61 39.81 27.49 -8.96
N GLY A 62 38.86 26.95 -9.73
CA GLY A 62 38.96 25.60 -10.28
C GLY A 62 39.82 25.57 -11.55
N GLU A 63 41.13 25.33 -11.40
CA GLU A 63 42.01 24.92 -12.48
C GLU A 63 43.18 24.10 -11.91
N ILE A 64 43.18 22.77 -12.13
CA ILE A 64 44.31 21.91 -11.74
C ILE A 64 45.36 22.00 -12.85
N LEU A 65 46.40 22.80 -12.62
CA LEU A 65 47.62 22.77 -13.43
C LEU A 65 48.54 21.64 -12.97
N GLU A 66 49.00 20.83 -13.92
CA GLU A 66 50.05 19.85 -13.68
C GLU A 66 51.46 20.48 -13.69
N GLU A 67 52.44 19.63 -13.35
CA GLU A 67 53.89 19.74 -13.52
C GLU A 67 54.77 20.34 -12.39
N ASP A 68 55.80 19.54 -12.13
CA ASP A 68 57.15 19.82 -11.65
C ASP A 68 57.43 20.56 -10.34
N GLY A 69 58.24 19.88 -9.52
CA GLY A 69 58.64 20.33 -8.20
C GLY A 69 59.80 21.33 -8.23
N ASN A 70 59.63 22.42 -7.49
CA ASN A 70 60.76 22.99 -6.76
C ASN A 70 60.34 23.47 -5.37
N SER A 71 61.29 23.50 -4.44
CA SER A 71 60.98 23.66 -3.02
C SER A 71 60.61 25.10 -2.64
N TYR A 72 59.50 25.27 -1.90
CA TYR A 72 59.37 26.36 -0.95
C TYR A 72 58.86 25.85 0.41
N SER A 73 59.52 26.28 1.48
CA SER A 73 59.30 25.76 2.83
C SER A 73 58.35 26.65 3.63
N GLY A 74 57.12 26.20 3.86
CA GLY A 74 56.12 26.86 4.70
C GLY A 74 55.30 25.82 5.47
N GLY A 75 55.87 25.24 6.53
CA GLY A 75 55.23 24.17 7.27
C GLY A 75 54.09 24.66 8.18
N SER A 76 52.85 24.30 7.84
CA SER A 76 51.73 24.26 8.78
C SER A 76 51.30 22.81 8.96
N SER A 77 51.84 22.14 9.98
CA SER A 77 51.35 20.83 10.40
C SER A 77 50.07 21.04 11.20
N THR A 78 48.96 20.44 10.76
CA THR A 78 47.73 20.37 11.57
C THR A 78 48.03 19.74 12.93
N VAL A 79 47.54 20.36 14.01
CA VAL A 79 47.86 19.91 15.37
C VAL A 79 46.62 19.28 16.01
N ASP A 80 46.65 17.96 16.16
CA ASP A 80 45.71 17.21 17.01
C ASP A 80 45.76 17.76 18.45
N SER A 81 44.80 18.63 18.76
CA SER A 81 44.82 19.45 19.96
C SER A 81 43.77 18.96 20.96
N HIS A 82 44.23 18.43 22.09
CA HIS A 82 43.35 17.87 23.11
C HIS A 82 43.00 18.93 24.15
N PHE A 83 41.71 19.25 24.25
CA PHE A 83 41.16 20.23 25.18
C PHE A 83 40.68 19.55 26.47
N TYR A 84 41.41 19.81 27.56
CA TYR A 84 41.13 19.27 28.90
C TYR A 84 40.39 20.26 29.82
N GLY A 85 40.05 21.46 29.34
CA GLY A 85 39.31 22.44 30.15
C GLY A 85 37.85 22.02 30.38
N THR A 86 37.19 22.73 31.29
CA THR A 86 35.82 22.46 31.76
C THR A 86 34.90 23.66 31.61
N THR A 87 35.40 24.82 31.18
CA THR A 87 34.58 26.03 30.99
C THR A 87 34.65 26.63 29.58
N MET A 88 33.62 27.38 29.21
CA MET A 88 33.57 28.14 27.94
C MET A 88 34.71 29.18 27.83
N THR A 89 35.14 29.78 28.95
CA THR A 89 36.35 30.63 28.96
C THR A 89 37.61 29.87 28.62
N GLU A 90 37.80 28.65 29.15
CA GLU A 90 38.95 27.83 28.81
C GLU A 90 38.91 27.42 27.32
N LEU A 91 37.75 27.00 26.82
CA LEU A 91 37.56 26.61 25.42
C LEU A 91 37.82 27.79 24.46
N SER A 92 37.33 28.98 24.79
CA SER A 92 37.56 30.20 24.00
C SER A 92 39.04 30.60 23.96
N ASN A 93 39.75 30.48 25.09
CA ASN A 93 41.19 30.71 25.15
C ASN A 93 42.00 29.66 24.38
N PHE A 94 41.50 28.43 24.26
CA PHE A 94 42.13 27.33 23.50
C PHE A 94 41.86 27.41 22.00
N ILE A 95 40.64 27.78 21.59
CA ILE A 95 40.29 28.02 20.19
C ILE A 95 41.05 29.24 19.65
N ARG A 96 41.23 30.33 20.43
CA ARG A 96 41.87 31.58 19.95
C ARG A 96 43.23 31.40 19.24
N PRO A 97 44.20 30.60 19.70
CA PRO A 97 45.50 30.41 19.02
C PRO A 97 45.56 29.40 17.87
N ALA A 98 44.55 28.53 17.66
CA ALA A 98 44.56 27.51 16.59
C ALA A 98 44.69 28.09 15.16
N VAL A 99 44.95 27.26 14.16
CA VAL A 99 45.06 27.63 12.72
C VAL A 99 44.05 26.87 11.86
N ASP A 100 44.00 27.17 10.56
CA ASP A 100 43.20 26.41 9.60
C ASP A 100 43.72 24.97 9.47
N GLY A 101 42.81 24.00 9.46
CA GLY A 101 43.07 22.56 9.46
C GLY A 101 43.20 21.92 10.85
N ASP A 102 43.22 22.69 11.95
CA ASP A 102 43.35 22.13 13.30
C ASP A 102 42.11 21.31 13.75
N VAL A 103 42.38 20.21 14.45
CA VAL A 103 41.36 19.38 15.09
C VAL A 103 41.43 19.56 16.60
N ILE A 104 40.28 19.84 17.22
CA ILE A 104 40.11 20.03 18.66
C ILE A 104 39.30 18.87 19.21
N TYR A 105 39.95 18.01 20.01
CA TYR A 105 39.31 16.88 20.69
C TYR A 105 38.96 17.25 22.13
N PHE A 106 37.72 17.05 22.55
CA PHE A 106 37.32 17.24 23.94
C PHE A 106 37.64 16.01 24.80
N GLU A 107 38.11 16.28 26.02
CA GLU A 107 38.49 15.28 27.03
C GLU A 107 37.64 15.38 28.31
N ASN A 108 36.77 16.39 28.39
CA ASN A 108 35.89 16.70 29.52
C ASN A 108 34.59 17.34 29.02
N ASP A 109 33.54 17.26 29.83
CA ASP A 109 32.34 18.10 29.65
C ASP A 109 32.65 19.57 29.97
N ILE A 110 32.01 20.46 29.23
CA ILE A 110 32.25 21.91 29.26
C ILE A 110 30.97 22.60 29.77
N THR A 111 31.11 23.64 30.58
CA THR A 111 29.96 24.44 31.01
C THR A 111 30.19 25.94 30.89
N SER A 112 29.11 26.69 30.67
CA SER A 112 29.18 28.15 30.72
C SER A 112 29.53 28.64 32.12
N ASP A 113 30.39 29.66 32.14
CA ASP A 113 30.83 30.41 33.33
C ASP A 113 30.37 31.88 33.23
N GLN A 114 30.65 32.69 34.25
CA GLN A 114 30.17 34.07 34.31
C GLN A 114 30.79 35.02 33.25
N ALA A 115 31.91 34.67 32.60
CA ALA A 115 32.45 35.52 31.54
C ALA A 115 31.65 35.42 30.23
N PHE A 116 30.81 34.38 30.11
CA PHE A 116 29.90 34.18 28.98
C PHE A 116 28.46 34.64 29.26
N GLU A 117 28.15 35.04 30.49
CA GLU A 117 26.83 35.49 30.91
C GLU A 117 26.34 36.68 30.06
N ASN A 118 25.27 36.45 29.29
CA ASN A 118 24.68 37.39 28.32
C ASN A 118 25.56 37.77 27.10
N THR A 119 26.57 36.97 26.76
CA THR A 119 27.36 37.22 25.53
C THR A 119 26.53 36.93 24.27
N THR A 120 26.56 37.83 23.30
CA THR A 120 25.64 37.80 22.14
C THR A 120 25.88 36.64 21.17
N ASN A 121 27.14 36.22 21.03
CA ASN A 121 27.62 35.40 19.91
C ASN A 121 28.47 34.17 20.36
N GLY A 122 28.56 33.85 21.65
CA GLY A 122 29.40 32.76 22.14
C GLY A 122 30.88 32.88 21.71
N ILE A 123 31.49 31.75 21.33
CA ILE A 123 32.88 31.66 20.88
C ILE A 123 32.97 31.92 19.36
N GLN A 124 33.74 32.92 18.95
CA GLN A 124 33.96 33.21 17.54
C GLN A 124 34.91 32.17 16.90
N ILE A 125 34.44 31.50 15.84
CA ILE A 125 35.24 30.62 14.97
C ILE A 125 35.45 31.35 13.64
N ASN A 126 36.65 31.89 13.42
CA ASN A 126 37.02 32.69 12.24
C ASN A 126 38.13 32.04 11.39
N LYS A 127 38.25 30.72 11.51
CA LYS A 127 39.30 29.87 10.94
C LYS A 127 38.79 28.44 10.80
N CYS A 128 39.31 27.74 9.82
CA CYS A 128 38.82 26.47 9.37
C CYS A 128 39.21 25.36 10.36
N ILE A 129 38.32 24.93 11.26
CA ILE A 129 38.65 23.92 12.29
C ILE A 129 37.59 22.82 12.42
N THR A 130 38.02 21.67 12.91
CA THR A 130 37.14 20.55 13.30
C THR A 130 37.07 20.44 14.82
N ILE A 131 35.89 20.62 15.41
CA ILE A 131 35.64 20.38 16.84
C ILE A 131 34.99 19.01 16.99
N ASN A 132 35.72 18.08 17.60
CA ASN A 132 35.28 16.72 17.89
C ASN A 132 35.01 16.56 19.39
N GLY A 133 33.74 16.45 19.76
CA GLY A 133 33.30 16.38 21.15
C GLY A 133 33.62 15.06 21.84
N ASN A 134 33.98 13.98 21.12
CA ASN A 134 34.27 12.68 21.73
C ASN A 134 33.11 12.16 22.64
N GLY A 135 31.87 12.58 22.37
CA GLY A 135 30.67 12.29 23.16
C GLY A 135 30.42 13.25 24.33
N HIS A 136 31.30 14.22 24.58
CA HIS A 136 31.17 15.19 25.67
C HIS A 136 30.08 16.24 25.45
N THR A 137 29.63 16.81 26.56
CA THR A 137 28.55 17.80 26.61
C THR A 137 29.08 19.23 26.79
N ILE A 138 28.55 20.18 26.02
CA ILE A 138 28.59 21.62 26.35
C ILE A 138 27.24 22.00 27.00
N ASP A 139 27.25 22.37 28.28
CA ASP A 139 26.09 22.87 29.02
C ASP A 139 26.15 24.40 29.16
N LEU A 140 25.36 25.09 28.34
CA LEU A 140 25.37 26.55 28.20
C LEU A 140 24.51 27.26 29.28
N LYS A 141 23.81 26.52 30.15
CA LYS A 141 23.05 27.01 31.33
C LYS A 141 22.02 28.14 31.08
N GLY A 142 21.60 28.36 29.84
CA GLY A 142 20.70 29.45 29.44
C GLY A 142 21.38 30.82 29.33
N LEU A 143 22.71 30.87 29.33
CA LEU A 143 23.50 32.10 29.47
C LEU A 143 24.02 32.71 28.16
N THR A 144 24.18 31.89 27.10
CA THR A 144 24.90 32.24 25.87
C THR A 144 24.59 31.25 24.72
N PRO A 145 24.83 31.61 23.44
CA PRO A 145 25.12 30.67 22.36
C PRO A 145 26.47 29.96 22.55
N ALA A 146 26.74 28.88 21.81
CA ALA A 146 28.06 28.24 21.81
C ALA A 146 29.05 28.90 20.84
N PHE A 147 28.66 29.08 19.58
CA PHE A 147 29.57 29.37 18.48
C PHE A 147 29.04 30.43 17.50
N PHE A 148 29.93 31.28 17.01
CA PHE A 148 29.70 32.21 15.90
C PHE A 148 30.71 31.95 14.78
N ILE A 149 30.23 31.30 13.71
CA ILE A 149 31.01 30.84 12.57
C ILE A 149 31.16 31.97 11.54
N LYS A 150 32.40 32.28 11.17
CA LYS A 150 32.77 33.38 10.27
C LYS A 150 33.74 32.94 9.17
N THR A 151 33.62 31.68 8.76
CA THR A 151 34.49 30.99 7.81
C THR A 151 33.78 29.75 7.30
N THR A 152 34.22 29.20 6.17
CA THR A 152 33.66 28.00 5.57
C THR A 152 34.12 26.72 6.27
N ASN A 153 33.43 25.62 5.95
CA ASN A 153 33.82 24.22 6.17
C ASN A 153 33.95 23.76 7.65
N VAL A 154 33.57 24.57 8.64
CA VAL A 154 33.75 24.24 10.07
C VAL A 154 33.00 22.95 10.44
N VAL A 155 33.72 21.96 10.96
CA VAL A 155 33.15 20.65 11.29
C VAL A 155 32.85 20.56 12.79
N LEU A 156 31.62 20.18 13.14
CA LEU A 156 31.21 19.82 14.50
C LEU A 156 30.82 18.34 14.51
N ASN A 157 31.57 17.52 15.26
CA ASN A 157 31.35 16.07 15.31
C ASN A 157 31.18 15.55 16.75
N ASN A 158 30.24 14.62 16.95
CA ASN A 158 30.12 13.83 18.19
C ASN A 158 30.08 14.70 19.47
N LEU A 159 29.21 15.72 19.46
CA LEU A 159 29.01 16.69 20.53
C LEU A 159 27.56 16.61 21.05
N THR A 160 27.36 16.69 22.36
CA THR A 160 26.07 17.13 22.92
C THR A 160 26.16 18.61 23.25
N ILE A 161 25.21 19.44 22.81
CA ILE A 161 25.14 20.86 23.19
C ILE A 161 23.73 21.21 23.65
N LYS A 162 23.62 21.71 24.88
CA LYS A 162 22.33 21.92 25.54
C LYS A 162 22.24 23.22 26.32
N ASN A 163 21.00 23.61 26.62
CA ASN A 163 20.66 24.83 27.38
C ASN A 163 21.22 26.12 26.74
N GLY A 164 21.47 26.16 25.44
CA GLY A 164 21.89 27.36 24.73
C GLY A 164 20.81 28.43 24.73
N ARG A 165 21.21 29.71 24.82
CA ARG A 165 20.25 30.82 24.69
C ARG A 165 20.82 32.01 23.93
N ALA A 166 20.18 32.38 22.82
CA ALA A 166 20.48 33.58 22.06
C ALA A 166 19.40 34.66 22.24
N PHE A 167 19.80 35.91 22.50
CA PHE A 167 18.90 37.07 22.55
C PHE A 167 18.29 37.48 21.20
N GLN A 168 18.74 36.89 20.10
CA GLN A 168 18.17 37.09 18.76
C GLN A 168 18.13 35.79 17.97
N ASN A 169 19.26 35.32 17.45
CA ASN A 169 19.32 34.21 16.51
C ASN A 169 20.32 33.13 16.96
N GLY A 170 20.08 31.87 16.62
CA GLY A 170 21.06 30.78 16.75
C GLY A 170 21.41 30.44 18.19
N GLY A 171 20.52 29.72 18.88
CA GLY A 171 20.70 29.36 20.30
C GLY A 171 21.96 28.55 20.62
N VAL A 172 22.58 27.93 19.62
CA VAL A 172 23.89 27.26 19.71
C VAL A 172 24.87 27.79 18.66
N ILE A 173 24.44 27.84 17.40
CA ILE A 173 25.26 28.21 16.24
C ILE A 173 24.65 29.42 15.54
N THR A 174 25.46 30.47 15.39
CA THR A 174 25.19 31.59 14.49
C THR A 174 26.26 31.63 13.40
N SER A 175 25.93 32.10 12.20
CA SER A 175 26.92 32.40 11.17
C SER A 175 26.83 33.82 10.62
N SER A 176 27.97 34.34 10.17
CA SER A 176 28.05 35.51 9.28
C SER A 176 28.18 35.04 7.82
N SER A 177 27.90 35.93 6.86
CA SER A 177 27.75 35.68 5.41
C SER A 177 29.00 35.23 4.62
N VAL A 178 29.75 34.29 5.19
CA VAL A 178 30.89 33.52 4.66
C VAL A 178 31.00 32.19 5.43
N GLY A 179 29.91 31.76 6.09
CA GLY A 179 29.95 30.75 7.15
C GLY A 179 29.32 29.46 6.69
N SER A 180 30.09 28.38 6.55
CA SER A 180 29.52 27.05 6.27
C SER A 180 29.97 26.02 7.28
N CYS A 181 29.13 25.00 7.49
CA CYS A 181 29.38 23.95 8.47
C CYS A 181 29.10 22.53 7.98
N THR A 182 29.73 21.56 8.62
CA THR A 182 29.27 20.17 8.59
C THR A 182 29.06 19.69 10.03
N ILE A 183 27.88 19.15 10.31
CA ILE A 183 27.43 18.73 11.64
C ILE A 183 27.13 17.24 11.59
N THR A 184 27.91 16.44 12.30
CA THR A 184 27.83 14.97 12.27
C THR A 184 27.68 14.38 13.66
N ASN A 185 26.75 13.43 13.82
CA ASN A 185 26.58 12.66 15.07
C ASN A 185 26.36 13.54 16.32
N CYS A 186 25.74 14.72 16.18
CA CYS A 186 25.57 15.69 17.27
C CYS A 186 24.17 15.64 17.88
N ILE A 187 24.06 16.03 19.16
CA ILE A 187 22.79 16.12 19.89
C ILE A 187 22.61 17.57 20.37
N PHE A 188 21.53 18.21 19.94
CA PHE A 188 21.15 19.57 20.36
C PHE A 188 19.86 19.50 21.17
N MET A 189 19.94 19.81 22.47
CA MET A 189 18.83 19.59 23.41
C MET A 189 18.47 20.84 24.24
N ASP A 190 17.19 21.15 24.37
CA ASP A 190 16.67 22.24 25.21
C ASP A 190 17.26 23.65 24.91
N ASN A 191 17.76 23.89 23.68
CA ASN A 191 18.34 25.17 23.28
C ASN A 191 17.26 26.16 22.79
N ALA A 192 17.51 27.45 22.95
CA ALA A 192 16.56 28.51 22.63
C ALA A 192 17.17 29.73 21.91
N ALA A 193 16.36 30.38 21.07
CA ALA A 193 16.61 31.72 20.56
C ALA A 193 15.38 32.61 20.77
N GLU A 194 15.53 33.93 20.83
CA GLU A 194 14.36 34.81 20.88
C GLU A 194 13.66 34.90 19.51
N GLU A 195 14.39 35.04 18.39
CA GLU A 195 13.81 35.30 17.05
C GLU A 195 13.94 34.15 16.04
N ARG A 196 15.11 33.51 15.90
CA ARG A 196 15.35 32.54 14.81
C ARG A 196 16.31 31.43 15.16
N GLY A 197 15.99 30.19 14.78
CA GLY A 197 16.90 29.06 14.90
C GLY A 197 17.26 28.76 16.37
N GLY A 198 16.39 28.04 17.08
CA GLY A 198 16.65 27.68 18.50
C GLY A 198 17.96 26.92 18.72
N VAL A 199 18.53 26.32 17.66
CA VAL A 199 19.89 25.81 17.60
C VAL A 199 20.73 26.57 16.58
N ILE A 200 20.33 26.58 15.29
CA ILE A 200 21.17 27.02 14.17
C ILE A 200 20.50 28.18 13.42
N TYR A 201 21.27 29.26 13.22
CA TYR A 201 20.93 30.35 12.30
C TYR A 201 21.99 30.46 11.19
N LEU A 202 21.60 30.20 9.94
CA LEU A 202 22.41 30.36 8.73
C LEU A 202 21.94 31.55 7.89
N ASN A 203 22.87 32.39 7.44
CA ASN A 203 22.60 33.63 6.71
C ASN A 203 22.74 33.46 5.17
N SER A 204 22.63 34.55 4.41
CA SER A 204 22.43 34.53 2.94
C SER A 204 23.60 34.06 2.06
N ALA A 205 24.70 33.56 2.64
CA ALA A 205 25.80 32.94 1.91
C ALA A 205 26.10 31.51 2.43
N ASP A 206 25.32 31.03 3.40
CA ASP A 206 25.78 30.03 4.36
C ASP A 206 25.09 28.68 4.12
N SER A 207 25.87 27.65 3.73
CA SER A 207 25.40 26.27 3.62
C SER A 207 25.76 25.44 4.86
N CYS A 208 24.98 24.40 5.16
CA CYS A 208 25.40 23.43 6.17
C CYS A 208 24.90 22.02 5.82
N ASN A 209 25.78 21.04 6.01
CA ASN A 209 25.50 19.62 5.88
C ASN A 209 25.24 19.04 7.27
N ILE A 210 24.07 18.45 7.50
CA ILE A 210 23.66 17.97 8.82
C ILE A 210 23.30 16.49 8.72
N ILE A 211 24.07 15.63 9.40
CA ILE A 211 24.06 14.18 9.20
C ILE A 211 24.01 13.45 10.55
N ASN A 212 23.18 12.40 10.65
CA ASN A 212 23.08 11.51 11.81
C ASN A 212 22.88 12.26 13.16
N SER A 213 22.20 13.40 13.15
CA SER A 213 22.16 14.34 14.29
C SER A 213 20.73 14.53 14.84
N ASN A 214 20.64 14.77 16.14
CA ASN A 214 19.38 14.83 16.88
C ASN A 214 19.11 16.24 17.44
N PHE A 215 17.89 16.72 17.27
CA PHE A 215 17.41 18.03 17.71
C PHE A 215 16.17 17.81 18.59
N ILE A 216 16.31 18.04 19.90
CA ILE A 216 15.32 17.66 20.92
C ILE A 216 14.89 18.90 21.72
N ASN A 217 13.58 19.16 21.80
CA ASN A 217 12.96 20.24 22.59
C ASN A 217 13.46 21.68 22.29
N ASN A 218 14.18 21.92 21.19
CA ASN A 218 14.73 23.24 20.89
C ASN A 218 13.62 24.19 20.43
N GLN A 219 13.69 25.45 20.82
CA GLN A 219 12.59 26.38 20.63
C GLN A 219 12.99 27.81 20.25
N VAL A 220 12.03 28.55 19.71
CA VAL A 220 12.11 30.00 19.57
C VAL A 220 11.04 30.68 20.42
N LEU A 221 11.46 31.66 21.22
CA LEU A 221 10.67 32.21 22.34
C LEU A 221 9.74 33.37 21.94
N SER A 222 10.05 34.12 20.87
CA SER A 222 9.19 35.20 20.38
C SER A 222 7.87 34.68 19.83
N SER A 223 6.76 35.23 20.33
CA SER A 223 5.40 34.96 19.83
C SER A 223 5.05 35.67 18.53
N SER A 224 5.91 36.57 18.01
CA SER A 224 5.61 37.42 16.85
C SER A 224 6.42 37.09 15.59
N ILE A 225 7.69 36.72 15.78
CA ILE A 225 8.69 36.52 14.72
C ILE A 225 9.52 35.25 14.88
N GLY A 226 9.07 34.28 15.68
CA GLY A 226 9.81 33.02 15.87
C GLY A 226 9.86 32.11 14.63
N TYR A 227 11.00 32.06 13.94
CA TYR A 227 11.22 31.25 12.73
C TYR A 227 12.23 30.10 12.98
N GLY A 228 11.83 28.84 12.74
CA GLY A 228 12.70 27.67 12.85
C GLY A 228 13.02 27.29 14.29
N GLY A 229 12.24 26.40 14.91
CA GLY A 229 12.43 26.02 16.32
C GLY A 229 13.78 25.37 16.62
N SER A 230 14.37 24.65 15.66
CA SER A 230 15.78 24.24 15.67
C SER A 230 16.62 25.02 14.68
N ILE A 231 16.22 25.04 13.40
CA ILE A 231 17.05 25.51 12.28
C ILE A 231 16.33 26.62 11.53
N PHE A 232 17.02 27.75 11.34
CA PHE A 232 16.67 28.76 10.36
C PHE A 232 17.77 28.85 9.31
N ALA A 233 17.45 28.59 8.04
CA ALA A 233 18.40 28.62 6.94
C ALA A 233 17.95 29.60 5.85
N VAL A 234 18.77 30.60 5.51
CA VAL A 234 18.52 31.47 4.36
C VAL A 234 18.93 30.80 3.04
N ASN A 235 19.94 29.93 3.07
CA ASN A 235 20.49 29.22 1.92
C ASN A 235 20.21 27.71 1.98
N HIS A 236 20.70 26.99 0.97
CA HIS A 236 20.49 25.55 0.82
C HIS A 236 21.15 24.74 1.95
N ILE A 237 20.42 23.75 2.47
CA ILE A 237 20.94 22.76 3.43
C ILE A 237 20.67 21.33 2.95
N ASN A 238 21.62 20.44 3.25
CA ASN A 238 21.44 18.99 3.14
C ASN A 238 21.22 18.43 4.55
N VAL A 239 20.13 17.71 4.78
CA VAL A 239 19.86 17.03 6.06
C VAL A 239 19.65 15.54 5.81
N ARG A 240 20.47 14.68 6.42
CA ARG A 240 20.38 13.22 6.24
C ARG A 240 20.33 12.47 7.56
N ASN A 241 19.42 11.51 7.68
CA ASN A 241 19.28 10.60 8.82
C ASN A 241 19.18 11.32 10.19
N CYS A 242 18.58 12.52 10.22
CA CYS A 242 18.47 13.33 11.43
C CYS A 242 17.09 13.19 12.09
N THR A 243 17.04 13.32 13.42
CA THR A 243 15.78 13.27 14.18
C THR A 243 15.48 14.61 14.84
N PHE A 244 14.28 15.14 14.60
CA PHE A 244 13.76 16.36 15.18
C PHE A 244 12.55 16.02 16.05
N THR A 245 12.71 16.12 17.38
CA THR A 245 11.70 15.75 18.37
C THR A 245 11.27 16.96 19.21
N ASN A 246 9.97 17.23 19.29
CA ASN A 246 9.33 18.24 20.14
C ASN A 246 9.87 19.69 19.97
N ASN A 247 10.44 20.03 18.81
CA ASN A 247 10.96 21.38 18.58
C ASN A 247 9.83 22.36 18.28
N LYS A 248 10.03 23.65 18.63
CA LYS A 248 8.93 24.64 18.65
C LYS A 248 9.30 25.99 18.03
N GLY A 249 8.55 26.43 17.04
CA GLY A 249 8.63 27.76 16.43
C GLY A 249 7.24 28.35 16.21
N ASN A 250 7.10 29.42 15.43
CA ASN A 250 5.80 29.84 14.87
C ASN A 250 5.69 29.55 13.36
N TYR A 251 6.84 29.45 12.69
CA TYR A 251 6.99 28.98 11.33
C TYR A 251 8.11 27.94 11.32
N GLY A 252 7.84 26.71 10.92
CA GLY A 252 8.81 25.62 10.98
C GLY A 252 9.12 25.23 12.43
N GLY A 253 8.31 24.35 13.03
CA GLY A 253 8.53 23.94 14.42
C GLY A 253 9.89 23.29 14.63
N ALA A 254 10.42 22.55 13.64
CA ALA A 254 11.82 22.16 13.58
C ALA A 254 12.63 23.08 12.64
N ILE A 255 12.23 23.24 11.38
CA ILE A 255 13.07 23.83 10.32
C ILE A 255 12.31 24.92 9.55
N TYR A 256 12.95 26.09 9.38
CA TYR A 256 12.54 27.13 8.44
C TYR A 256 13.58 27.27 7.32
N LEU A 257 13.15 27.04 6.07
CA LEU A 257 13.95 27.21 4.86
C LEU A 257 13.51 28.45 4.08
N LYS A 258 14.44 29.37 3.82
CA LYS A 258 14.22 30.53 2.94
C LYS A 258 14.65 30.28 1.49
N SER A 259 15.52 29.31 1.28
CA SER A 259 15.92 28.78 -0.02
C SER A 259 15.55 27.30 -0.11
N THR A 260 16.17 26.54 -0.99
CA THR A 260 15.88 25.12 -1.17
C THR A 260 16.46 24.24 -0.06
N GLY A 261 16.12 22.96 -0.04
CA GLY A 261 16.77 21.98 0.84
C GLY A 261 16.46 20.55 0.43
N ASP A 262 17.46 19.68 0.57
CA ASP A 262 17.36 18.23 0.36
C ASP A 262 17.36 17.52 1.71
N LEU A 263 16.27 16.83 2.04
CA LEU A 263 16.11 16.10 3.28
C LEU A 263 15.82 14.63 3.02
N ALA A 264 16.70 13.73 3.49
CA ALA A 264 16.60 12.30 3.28
C ALA A 264 16.65 11.50 4.60
N GLY A 265 15.79 10.48 4.74
CA GLY A 265 15.81 9.56 5.88
C GLY A 265 15.55 10.22 7.25
N CYS A 266 14.95 11.42 7.28
CA CYS A 266 14.81 12.22 8.50
C CYS A 266 13.48 11.94 9.22
N ASN A 267 13.51 12.00 10.55
CA ASN A 267 12.37 11.76 11.42
C ASN A 267 11.93 13.05 12.12
N PHE A 268 10.67 13.44 11.97
CA PHE A 268 10.07 14.62 12.60
C PHE A 268 8.92 14.18 13.50
N VAL A 269 9.11 14.26 14.82
CA VAL A 269 8.18 13.74 15.84
C VAL A 269 7.73 14.86 16.78
N GLY A 270 6.43 15.12 16.87
CA GLY A 270 5.87 16.02 17.90
C GLY A 270 6.27 17.49 17.79
N ASN A 271 6.80 17.95 16.66
CA ASN A 271 7.22 19.34 16.50
C ASN A 271 5.99 20.25 16.32
N THR A 272 6.08 21.51 16.79
CA THR A 272 4.92 22.41 16.87
C THR A 272 5.21 23.80 16.30
N ALA A 273 4.33 24.28 15.41
CA ALA A 273 4.29 25.67 14.97
C ALA A 273 3.16 26.44 15.68
N ALA A 274 3.54 27.25 16.67
CA ALA A 274 2.63 28.02 17.52
C ALA A 274 2.21 29.38 16.91
N GLY A 275 1.23 30.03 17.55
CA GLY A 275 0.85 31.41 17.26
C GLY A 275 0.24 31.60 15.87
N LYS A 276 1.08 31.95 14.89
CA LYS A 276 0.69 32.02 13.47
C LYS A 276 0.62 30.64 12.82
N GLY A 277 1.49 29.72 13.26
CA GLY A 277 1.43 28.29 13.03
C GLY A 277 1.52 27.80 11.59
N PHE A 278 2.68 27.95 10.95
CA PHE A 278 2.90 27.40 9.60
C PHE A 278 4.02 26.34 9.61
N GLY A 279 3.76 25.11 9.18
CA GLY A 279 4.76 24.05 9.09
C GLY A 279 5.18 23.51 10.46
N GLY A 280 4.42 22.58 11.03
CA GLY A 280 4.65 22.08 12.40
C GLY A 280 6.00 21.37 12.55
N ALA A 281 6.47 20.67 11.52
CA ALA A 281 7.87 20.28 11.37
C ALA A 281 8.64 21.28 10.50
N ILE A 282 8.22 21.51 9.24
CA ILE A 282 9.00 22.25 8.25
C ILE A 282 8.16 23.35 7.58
N TYR A 283 8.76 24.54 7.47
CA TYR A 283 8.29 25.64 6.61
C TYR A 283 9.32 25.90 5.51
N ALA A 284 8.87 26.01 4.24
CA ALA A 284 9.73 26.33 3.11
C ALA A 284 9.20 27.51 2.27
N GLU A 285 10.03 28.52 2.00
CA GLU A 285 9.72 29.61 1.06
C GLU A 285 9.93 29.21 -0.43
N LYS A 286 10.74 28.17 -0.67
CA LYS A 286 11.18 27.68 -2.00
C LYS A 286 11.03 26.17 -2.11
N TYR A 287 11.50 25.60 -3.22
CA TYR A 287 11.49 24.15 -3.50
C TYR A 287 12.14 23.33 -2.37
N ILE A 288 11.45 22.29 -1.91
CA ILE A 288 11.96 21.33 -0.93
C ILE A 288 11.79 19.90 -1.45
N ASN A 289 12.84 19.09 -1.30
CA ASN A 289 12.88 17.69 -1.69
C ASN A 289 12.89 16.82 -0.42
N LEU A 290 11.89 15.95 -0.29
CA LEU A 290 11.69 15.07 0.85
C LEU A 290 11.75 13.61 0.40
N ASN A 291 12.76 12.88 0.86
CA ASN A 291 13.02 11.50 0.45
C ASN A 291 13.04 10.55 1.66
N ASN A 292 12.14 9.57 1.71
CA ASN A 292 12.04 8.58 2.79
C ASN A 292 11.99 9.21 4.21
N CYS A 293 11.34 10.36 4.35
CA CYS A 293 11.20 11.07 5.62
C CYS A 293 9.88 10.72 6.34
N ASN A 294 9.91 10.66 7.67
CA ASN A 294 8.77 10.32 8.51
C ASN A 294 8.32 11.53 9.34
N PHE A 295 7.04 11.86 9.30
CA PHE A 295 6.42 12.97 10.00
C PHE A 295 5.28 12.46 10.89
N ASN A 296 5.53 12.39 12.20
CA ASN A 296 4.64 11.80 13.18
C ASN A 296 4.16 12.84 14.20
N ASN A 297 2.83 13.01 14.33
CA ASN A 297 2.18 13.84 15.36
C ASN A 297 2.67 15.30 15.44
N ASN A 298 3.04 15.92 14.32
CA ASN A 298 3.44 17.33 14.27
C ASN A 298 2.20 18.23 14.17
N ASP A 299 2.24 19.42 14.79
CA ASP A 299 1.08 20.31 14.96
C ASP A 299 1.33 21.73 14.43
N ALA A 300 0.34 22.31 13.75
CA ALA A 300 0.38 23.67 13.24
C ALA A 300 -1.03 24.28 13.10
N LYS A 301 -1.11 25.50 12.55
CA LYS A 301 -2.35 26.03 11.97
C LYS A 301 -2.47 25.62 10.49
N TYR A 302 -1.38 25.65 9.74
CA TYR A 302 -1.31 25.32 8.31
C TYR A 302 -0.09 24.44 8.03
N GLY A 303 -0.27 23.28 7.40
CA GLY A 303 0.83 22.33 7.18
C GLY A 303 1.29 21.70 8.50
N GLY A 304 0.51 20.76 9.04
CA GLY A 304 0.76 20.16 10.36
C GLY A 304 2.13 19.49 10.45
N ALA A 305 2.56 18.79 9.40
CA ALA A 305 3.97 18.47 9.21
C ALA A 305 4.69 19.54 8.36
N VAL A 306 4.27 19.73 7.10
CA VAL A 306 5.03 20.52 6.11
C VAL A 306 4.17 21.62 5.50
N TYR A 307 4.73 22.83 5.39
CA TYR A 307 4.14 23.95 4.65
C TYR A 307 5.12 24.46 3.58
N SER A 308 4.71 24.38 2.31
CA SER A 308 5.41 25.00 1.17
C SER A 308 4.68 26.26 0.72
N ALA A 309 5.36 27.41 0.82
CA ALA A 309 4.79 28.74 0.62
C ALA A 309 4.62 29.11 -0.87
N SER A 310 4.10 30.30 -1.16
CA SER A 310 3.71 30.74 -2.51
C SER A 310 4.83 30.81 -3.55
N SER A 311 6.11 30.73 -3.18
CA SER A 311 7.23 30.58 -4.12
C SER A 311 8.01 29.26 -4.00
N GLY A 312 7.44 28.29 -3.29
CA GLY A 312 7.95 26.93 -3.18
C GLY A 312 6.99 25.92 -3.82
N SER A 313 7.57 24.83 -4.31
CA SER A 313 6.91 23.55 -4.58
C SER A 313 7.52 22.51 -3.63
N CYS A 314 7.01 21.28 -3.66
CA CYS A 314 7.61 20.19 -2.90
C CYS A 314 7.53 18.87 -3.66
N ASP A 315 8.64 18.15 -3.71
CA ASP A 315 8.70 16.79 -4.20
C ASP A 315 8.83 15.85 -3.00
N LEU A 316 7.99 14.83 -2.96
CA LEU A 316 7.90 13.87 -1.86
C LEU A 316 7.96 12.45 -2.44
N THR A 317 8.97 11.69 -1.99
CA THR A 317 9.15 10.30 -2.40
C THR A 317 9.30 9.42 -1.17
N GLY A 318 8.50 8.36 -1.05
CA GLY A 318 8.59 7.38 0.05
C GLY A 318 8.31 7.96 1.44
N CYS A 319 7.69 9.12 1.55
CA CYS A 319 7.48 9.82 2.82
C CYS A 319 6.19 9.38 3.54
N ASN A 320 6.25 9.35 4.87
CA ASN A 320 5.14 8.93 5.73
C ASN A 320 4.66 10.10 6.59
N PHE A 321 3.35 10.37 6.59
CA PHE A 321 2.69 11.40 7.37
C PHE A 321 1.64 10.75 8.27
N VAL A 322 1.92 10.63 9.57
CA VAL A 322 1.09 9.91 10.53
C VAL A 322 0.61 10.84 11.65
N GLY A 323 -0.70 10.95 11.86
CA GLY A 323 -1.30 11.61 13.03
C GLY A 323 -1.03 13.12 13.16
N ASN A 324 -0.60 13.80 12.09
CA ASN A 324 -0.29 15.24 12.14
C ASN A 324 -1.57 16.09 12.17
N THR A 325 -1.50 17.30 12.75
CA THR A 325 -2.66 18.16 13.04
C THR A 325 -2.53 19.58 12.50
N ALA A 326 -3.63 20.12 11.93
CA ALA A 326 -3.73 21.50 11.44
C ALA A 326 -5.20 21.99 11.35
N ILE A 327 -5.44 23.19 10.80
CA ILE A 327 -6.78 23.60 10.30
C ILE A 327 -6.92 23.51 8.77
N GLU A 328 -5.83 23.53 8.01
CA GLU A 328 -5.78 23.22 6.58
C GLU A 328 -4.44 22.49 6.28
N GLY A 329 -4.45 21.37 5.56
CA GLY A 329 -3.26 20.57 5.24
C GLY A 329 -2.59 19.96 6.48
N ALA A 330 -3.18 18.98 7.15
CA ALA A 330 -2.62 18.46 8.41
C ALA A 330 -1.37 17.60 8.21
N GLY A 331 -1.30 16.77 7.16
CA GLY A 331 -0.02 16.27 6.66
C GLY A 331 0.78 17.40 5.98
N VAL A 332 0.39 17.76 4.77
CA VAL A 332 1.11 18.74 3.92
C VAL A 332 0.18 19.86 3.45
N TYR A 333 0.70 21.09 3.47
CA TYR A 333 0.12 22.25 2.78
C TYR A 333 1.10 22.72 1.69
N SER A 334 0.66 22.79 0.44
CA SER A 334 1.42 23.38 -0.67
C SER A 334 0.63 24.48 -1.37
N PHE A 335 1.26 25.63 -1.63
CA PHE A 335 0.67 26.69 -2.43
C PHE A 335 0.71 26.42 -3.94
N ASN A 336 1.78 25.78 -4.43
CA ASN A 336 1.98 25.42 -5.83
C ASN A 336 1.80 23.91 -6.04
N ARG A 337 1.93 23.45 -7.30
CA ARG A 337 1.97 22.02 -7.61
C ARG A 337 3.10 21.32 -6.84
N ALA A 338 2.77 20.15 -6.28
CA ALA A 338 3.69 19.21 -5.63
C ALA A 338 3.71 17.88 -6.40
N ASN A 339 4.79 17.10 -6.26
CA ASN A 339 4.86 15.75 -6.84
C ASN A 339 5.00 14.72 -5.72
N LEU A 340 4.02 13.85 -5.56
CA LEU A 340 3.95 12.86 -4.49
C LEU A 340 4.02 11.46 -5.10
N ASN A 341 5.06 10.70 -4.72
CA ASN A 341 5.32 9.36 -5.26
C ASN A 341 5.54 8.37 -4.11
N ASN A 342 4.77 7.28 -4.09
CA ASN A 342 4.86 6.22 -3.07
C ASN A 342 4.76 6.74 -1.61
N CYS A 343 3.95 7.78 -1.36
CA CYS A 343 3.82 8.42 -0.05
C CYS A 343 2.56 7.95 0.70
N ASN A 344 2.64 7.90 2.03
CA ASN A 344 1.55 7.44 2.90
C ASN A 344 1.08 8.57 3.82
N PHE A 345 -0.24 8.74 3.93
CA PHE A 345 -0.90 9.68 4.82
C PHE A 345 -1.94 8.93 5.65
N THR A 346 -1.68 8.80 6.95
CA THR A 346 -2.50 8.02 7.88
C THR A 346 -2.89 8.86 9.09
N ASP A 347 -4.15 8.79 9.53
CA ASP A 347 -4.68 9.44 10.75
C ASP A 347 -4.51 10.97 10.82
N ASN A 348 -4.11 11.66 9.73
CA ASN A 348 -3.89 13.10 9.77
C ASN A 348 -5.23 13.81 9.94
N THR A 349 -5.31 14.68 10.95
CA THR A 349 -6.58 15.17 11.48
C THR A 349 -6.62 16.69 11.44
N ILE A 350 -7.67 17.26 10.84
CA ILE A 350 -7.94 18.69 11.01
C ILE A 350 -8.76 18.91 12.28
N SER A 351 -8.17 19.63 13.23
CA SER A 351 -8.77 19.98 14.51
C SER A 351 -9.65 21.24 14.41
N ASN A 352 -10.46 21.49 15.44
CA ASN A 352 -11.55 22.47 15.44
C ASN A 352 -11.15 23.87 14.93
N ASN A 353 -11.67 24.25 13.75
CA ASN A 353 -11.37 25.51 13.08
C ASN A 353 -12.08 26.71 13.74
N VAL A 354 -11.47 27.22 14.81
CA VAL A 354 -11.91 28.42 15.54
C VAL A 354 -12.01 29.70 14.69
N ASP A 355 -11.32 29.75 13.54
CA ASP A 355 -11.39 30.86 12.59
C ASP A 355 -12.68 30.83 11.72
N ASN A 356 -13.47 29.75 11.76
CA ASN A 356 -14.76 29.60 11.06
C ASN A 356 -14.65 29.67 9.50
N LYS A 357 -13.43 29.54 8.95
CA LYS A 357 -13.08 29.66 7.52
C LYS A 357 -13.26 28.39 6.70
N GLY A 358 -13.60 27.28 7.36
CA GLY A 358 -13.69 25.94 6.80
C GLY A 358 -12.36 25.18 6.84
N ALA A 359 -12.44 23.91 7.23
CA ALA A 359 -11.31 22.99 7.28
C ALA A 359 -11.06 22.37 5.89
N ARG A 360 -9.80 22.18 5.48
CA ARG A 360 -9.48 21.76 4.11
C ARG A 360 -8.29 20.80 4.01
N GLY A 361 -8.51 19.60 3.50
CA GLY A 361 -7.46 18.62 3.14
C GLY A 361 -6.71 18.10 4.36
N ALA A 362 -7.22 17.07 5.06
CA ALA A 362 -6.55 16.62 6.29
C ALA A 362 -5.24 15.89 5.99
N ALA A 363 -5.16 15.05 4.96
CA ALA A 363 -3.86 14.56 4.49
C ALA A 363 -3.06 15.67 3.78
N PHE A 364 -3.63 16.26 2.73
CA PHE A 364 -2.94 17.22 1.86
C PHE A 364 -3.85 18.33 1.37
N TYR A 365 -3.32 19.55 1.35
CA TYR A 365 -3.93 20.73 0.78
C TYR A 365 -3.01 21.34 -0.28
N GLY A 366 -3.49 21.53 -1.52
CA GLY A 366 -2.68 22.13 -2.58
C GLY A 366 -3.12 21.73 -3.98
N SER A 367 -2.18 21.29 -4.81
CA SER A 367 -2.40 20.71 -6.16
C SER A 367 -1.17 19.87 -6.51
N GLY A 368 -1.24 18.98 -7.49
CA GLY A 368 -0.08 18.16 -7.82
C GLY A 368 -0.31 16.95 -8.72
N SER A 369 0.71 16.09 -8.77
CA SER A 369 0.60 14.71 -9.23
C SER A 369 0.78 13.78 -8.03
N PHE A 370 -0.12 12.81 -7.90
CA PHE A 370 -0.16 11.83 -6.82
C PHE A 370 -0.09 10.42 -7.44
N ASN A 371 1.04 9.74 -7.26
CA ASN A 371 1.30 8.43 -7.88
C ASN A 371 1.58 7.39 -6.79
N ASN A 372 0.87 6.25 -6.83
CA ASN A 372 1.02 5.14 -5.89
C ASN A 372 0.90 5.57 -4.40
N CYS A 373 0.08 6.58 -4.10
CA CYS A 373 -0.02 7.16 -2.75
C CYS A 373 -1.22 6.60 -1.98
N ASN A 374 -1.06 6.45 -0.67
CA ASN A 374 -2.10 5.94 0.23
C ASN A 374 -2.61 7.06 1.16
N PHE A 375 -3.93 7.20 1.24
CA PHE A 375 -4.62 8.16 2.09
C PHE A 375 -5.63 7.37 2.93
N ILE A 376 -5.29 7.09 4.19
CA ILE A 376 -6.02 6.17 5.07
C ILE A 376 -6.47 6.91 6.34
N ASN A 377 -7.77 6.85 6.67
CA ASN A 377 -8.35 7.38 7.91
C ASN A 377 -8.03 8.87 8.19
N ASN A 378 -7.83 9.69 7.15
CA ASN A 378 -7.58 11.13 7.33
C ASN A 378 -8.91 11.87 7.50
N HIS A 379 -9.00 12.71 8.53
CA HIS A 379 -10.30 13.16 9.04
C HIS A 379 -10.35 14.67 9.27
N ALA A 380 -11.27 15.35 8.60
CA ALA A 380 -11.46 16.78 8.75
C ALA A 380 -12.65 17.10 9.68
N GLN A 381 -12.39 17.30 10.98
CA GLN A 381 -13.40 17.25 12.05
C GLN A 381 -14.16 18.56 12.34
N SER A 382 -14.30 19.47 11.37
CA SER A 382 -15.00 20.74 11.57
C SER A 382 -16.29 20.78 10.77
N ASP A 383 -17.36 21.36 11.34
CA ASP A 383 -18.69 21.62 10.75
C ASP A 383 -18.69 22.22 9.33
N LYS A 384 -17.53 22.70 8.85
CA LYS A 384 -17.30 23.28 7.52
C LYS A 384 -16.08 22.66 6.83
N SER A 385 -15.95 21.33 6.86
CA SER A 385 -14.77 20.65 6.32
C SER A 385 -14.94 20.05 4.93
N TYR A 386 -13.82 20.05 4.19
CA TYR A 386 -13.73 19.67 2.78
C TYR A 386 -12.45 18.85 2.54
N GLY A 387 -12.54 17.70 1.86
CA GLY A 387 -11.37 16.87 1.57
C GLY A 387 -10.81 16.19 2.82
N GLY A 388 -11.29 15.01 3.19
CA GLY A 388 -10.70 14.23 4.29
C GLY A 388 -9.27 13.82 3.94
N GLY A 389 -9.05 13.25 2.76
CA GLY A 389 -7.72 13.11 2.16
C GLY A 389 -7.22 14.43 1.55
N LEU A 390 -7.64 14.71 0.31
CA LEU A 390 -7.11 15.80 -0.52
C LEU A 390 -8.07 16.99 -0.63
N TYR A 391 -7.51 18.20 -0.55
CA TYR A 391 -8.13 19.42 -1.07
C TYR A 391 -7.30 19.98 -2.24
N ILE A 392 -7.88 19.96 -3.44
CA ILE A 392 -7.26 20.36 -4.70
C ILE A 392 -7.69 21.79 -5.10
N LYS A 393 -6.77 22.54 -5.71
CA LYS A 393 -6.91 23.99 -6.00
C LYS A 393 -6.62 24.41 -7.45
N GLN A 394 -5.97 23.53 -8.20
CA GLN A 394 -5.57 23.63 -9.61
C GLN A 394 -5.53 22.21 -10.16
N ASP A 395 -5.58 22.07 -11.48
CA ASP A 395 -5.55 20.80 -12.21
C ASP A 395 -4.54 19.81 -11.60
N SER A 396 -4.97 18.59 -11.32
CA SER A 396 -4.17 17.58 -10.60
C SER A 396 -4.43 16.16 -11.09
N THR A 397 -3.41 15.31 -11.04
CA THR A 397 -3.49 13.90 -11.49
C THR A 397 -3.33 12.93 -10.32
N ILE A 398 -4.18 11.91 -10.26
CA ILE A 398 -4.27 10.92 -9.17
C ILE A 398 -4.23 9.53 -9.80
N ILE A 399 -3.10 8.82 -9.66
CA ILE A 399 -2.82 7.58 -10.39
C ILE A 399 -2.40 6.47 -9.42
N ASN A 400 -3.03 5.29 -9.54
CA ASN A 400 -2.78 4.11 -8.71
C ASN A 400 -2.91 4.39 -7.18
N CYS A 401 -3.76 5.32 -6.75
CA CYS A 401 -3.86 5.74 -5.35
C CYS A 401 -4.97 5.00 -4.59
N ASN A 402 -4.81 4.85 -3.27
CA ASN A 402 -5.84 4.31 -2.38
C ASN A 402 -6.37 5.39 -1.44
N PHE A 403 -7.69 5.51 -1.34
CA PHE A 403 -8.40 6.40 -0.42
C PHE A 403 -9.35 5.57 0.42
N GLU A 404 -9.00 5.35 1.69
CA GLU A 404 -9.68 4.43 2.60
C GLU A 404 -10.09 5.12 3.90
N ASP A 405 -11.36 4.97 4.31
CA ASP A 405 -11.95 5.52 5.55
C ASP A 405 -11.84 7.06 5.75
N ASN A 406 -11.43 7.84 4.75
CA ASN A 406 -11.26 9.30 4.90
C ASN A 406 -12.62 10.00 5.06
N THR A 407 -12.69 10.97 5.97
CA THR A 407 -13.98 11.55 6.42
C THR A 407 -13.95 13.08 6.52
N ALA A 408 -14.92 13.73 5.87
CA ALA A 408 -15.24 15.15 5.95
C ALA A 408 -16.71 15.38 6.36
N GLU A 409 -17.04 16.59 6.80
CA GLU A 409 -18.39 17.00 7.22
C GLU A 409 -19.21 17.55 6.05
N ILE A 410 -18.65 18.41 5.20
CA ILE A 410 -19.40 19.02 4.09
C ILE A 410 -19.15 18.31 2.76
N SER A 411 -17.92 18.16 2.27
CA SER A 411 -17.76 17.54 0.93
C SER A 411 -16.42 16.89 0.64
N GLY A 412 -16.44 15.83 -0.19
CA GLY A 412 -15.26 15.11 -0.62
C GLY A 412 -14.62 14.36 0.55
N GLY A 413 -15.20 13.23 0.96
CA GLY A 413 -14.66 12.44 2.07
C GLY A 413 -13.23 12.00 1.79
N ALA A 414 -12.94 11.56 0.57
CA ALA A 414 -11.58 11.37 0.07
C ALA A 414 -11.00 12.66 -0.54
N VAL A 415 -11.64 13.21 -1.58
CA VAL A 415 -11.08 14.25 -2.45
C VAL A 415 -12.10 15.36 -2.68
N TYR A 416 -11.67 16.60 -2.50
CA TYR A 416 -12.43 17.80 -2.85
C TYR A 416 -11.66 18.63 -3.89
N ALA A 417 -12.30 18.93 -5.03
CA ALA A 417 -11.80 19.87 -6.02
C ALA A 417 -12.40 21.27 -5.83
N GLY A 418 -11.53 22.28 -5.71
CA GLY A 418 -11.89 23.69 -5.73
C GLY A 418 -12.37 24.16 -7.11
N VAL A 419 -12.98 25.34 -7.17
CA VAL A 419 -13.52 25.88 -8.43
C VAL A 419 -12.41 26.35 -9.37
N GLY A 420 -12.49 25.96 -10.65
CA GLY A 420 -11.52 26.25 -11.71
C GLY A 420 -10.47 25.17 -11.97
N THR A 421 -10.74 23.90 -11.64
CA THR A 421 -9.77 22.78 -11.68
C THR A 421 -10.32 21.58 -12.45
N THR A 422 -9.45 20.83 -13.11
CA THR A 422 -9.74 19.46 -13.60
C THR A 422 -9.10 18.40 -12.70
N LEU A 423 -9.76 17.23 -12.59
CA LEU A 423 -9.21 16.02 -12.01
C LEU A 423 -9.05 14.93 -13.08
N GLU A 424 -7.86 14.35 -13.13
CA GLU A 424 -7.58 13.09 -13.81
C GLU A 424 -7.33 12.02 -12.75
N ILE A 425 -8.23 11.03 -12.66
CA ILE A 425 -8.21 9.96 -11.66
C ILE A 425 -8.17 8.61 -12.37
N ILE A 426 -7.08 7.86 -12.21
CA ILE A 426 -6.81 6.65 -12.98
C ILE A 426 -6.38 5.51 -12.04
N ASN A 427 -6.85 4.28 -12.28
CA ASN A 427 -6.46 3.05 -11.56
C ASN A 427 -6.62 3.14 -10.02
N SER A 428 -7.51 3.99 -9.51
CA SER A 428 -7.53 4.37 -8.09
C SER A 428 -8.75 3.84 -7.34
N ASN A 429 -8.57 3.58 -6.04
CA ASN A 429 -9.58 2.98 -5.18
C ASN A 429 -10.11 3.99 -4.14
N PHE A 430 -11.42 4.00 -3.95
CA PHE A 430 -12.14 4.84 -3.00
C PHE A 430 -13.06 3.95 -2.16
N ILE A 431 -12.62 3.64 -0.94
CA ILE A 431 -13.25 2.66 -0.05
C ILE A 431 -13.72 3.35 1.24
N ASN A 432 -14.98 3.14 1.62
CA ASN A 432 -15.58 3.59 2.89
C ASN A 432 -15.62 5.11 3.16
N ASN A 433 -15.21 5.98 2.22
CA ASN A 433 -15.01 7.42 2.48
C ASN A 433 -16.35 8.14 2.71
N ARG A 434 -16.34 9.20 3.54
CA ARG A 434 -17.56 9.80 4.09
C ARG A 434 -17.62 11.32 4.00
N ALA A 435 -18.77 11.84 3.53
CA ALA A 435 -19.20 13.23 3.69
C ALA A 435 -20.41 13.24 4.65
N GLN A 436 -20.16 13.34 5.97
CA GLN A 436 -21.11 12.88 6.99
C GLN A 436 -22.02 13.94 7.65
N GLY A 437 -21.70 15.22 7.52
CA GLY A 437 -22.48 16.33 8.08
C GLY A 437 -23.69 16.69 7.21
N ALA A 438 -24.63 17.50 7.71
CA ALA A 438 -25.94 17.70 7.05
C ALA A 438 -25.91 18.23 5.59
N ASN A 439 -24.79 18.81 5.14
CA ASN A 439 -24.57 19.24 3.76
C ASN A 439 -23.58 18.31 3.02
N GLY A 440 -23.53 17.03 3.39
CA GLY A 440 -22.59 16.02 2.89
C GLY A 440 -22.76 15.71 1.40
N TYR A 441 -21.78 16.12 0.60
CA TYR A 441 -21.77 15.92 -0.86
C TYR A 441 -20.49 15.20 -1.32
N GLY A 442 -20.61 14.17 -2.16
CA GLY A 442 -19.46 13.45 -2.70
C GLY A 442 -18.73 12.66 -1.63
N GLY A 443 -19.27 11.50 -1.24
CA GLY A 443 -18.73 10.70 -0.13
C GLY A 443 -17.28 10.27 -0.37
N ALA A 444 -16.91 9.93 -1.61
CA ALA A 444 -15.51 9.87 -2.04
C ALA A 444 -15.06 11.21 -2.63
N VAL A 445 -15.60 11.58 -3.79
CA VAL A 445 -15.11 12.69 -4.62
C VAL A 445 -16.16 13.78 -4.74
N PHE A 446 -15.78 15.00 -4.42
CA PHE A 446 -16.50 16.21 -4.78
C PHE A 446 -15.73 16.97 -5.86
N SER A 447 -16.37 17.21 -6.99
CA SER A 447 -15.95 18.16 -8.01
C SER A 447 -17.12 19.07 -8.40
N ASN A 448 -16.89 19.97 -9.36
CA ASN A 448 -17.76 21.12 -9.64
C ASN A 448 -17.55 21.72 -11.04
N MET A 449 -16.74 21.10 -11.91
CA MET A 449 -16.30 21.69 -13.19
C MET A 449 -16.20 20.67 -14.33
N THR A 450 -15.81 21.20 -15.50
CA THR A 450 -15.73 20.54 -16.81
C THR A 450 -14.47 19.72 -17.03
N ASN A 451 -14.65 18.57 -17.67
CA ASN A 451 -13.64 17.68 -18.25
C ASN A 451 -12.81 16.88 -17.23
N ASP A 452 -13.44 16.48 -16.11
CA ASP A 452 -12.88 15.47 -15.23
C ASP A 452 -12.85 14.11 -15.93
N LEU A 453 -11.71 13.42 -15.89
CA LEU A 453 -11.52 12.06 -16.42
C LEU A 453 -11.36 11.11 -15.25
N ILE A 454 -12.25 10.12 -15.14
CA ILE A 454 -12.20 9.08 -14.12
C ILE A 454 -12.22 7.72 -14.83
N SER A 455 -11.12 6.97 -14.78
CA SER A 455 -10.99 5.71 -15.52
C SER A 455 -10.39 4.56 -14.71
N ASN A 456 -10.91 3.35 -14.92
CA ASN A 456 -10.48 2.12 -14.21
C ASN A 456 -10.44 2.29 -12.68
N CYS A 457 -11.45 2.97 -12.12
CA CYS A 457 -11.51 3.32 -10.69
C CYS A 457 -12.63 2.55 -9.96
N ASN A 458 -12.40 2.24 -8.68
CA ASN A 458 -13.35 1.50 -7.84
C ASN A 458 -13.86 2.39 -6.70
N PHE A 459 -15.18 2.54 -6.61
CA PHE A 459 -15.87 3.28 -5.56
C PHE A 459 -16.75 2.30 -4.77
N THR A 460 -16.32 1.94 -3.56
CA THR A 460 -16.96 0.92 -2.72
C THR A 460 -17.39 1.48 -1.36
N ASN A 461 -18.66 1.33 -0.99
CA ASN A 461 -19.21 1.65 0.33
C ASN A 461 -18.97 3.12 0.77
N ASN A 462 -18.86 4.05 -0.17
CA ASN A 462 -18.73 5.48 0.14
C ASN A 462 -20.10 6.08 0.49
N TYR A 463 -20.10 7.06 1.39
CA TYR A 463 -21.32 7.59 2.01
C TYR A 463 -21.39 9.12 1.96
N ALA A 464 -22.51 9.65 1.49
CA ALA A 464 -22.85 11.07 1.56
C ALA A 464 -24.13 11.29 2.38
N LYS A 465 -24.09 12.20 3.34
CA LYS A 465 -25.26 12.53 4.17
C LYS A 465 -26.38 13.22 3.39
N ASN A 466 -26.08 13.77 2.20
CA ASN A 466 -27.04 14.43 1.34
C ASN A 466 -27.01 13.85 -0.07
N THR A 467 -25.99 14.16 -0.89
CA THR A 467 -26.03 13.86 -2.33
C THR A 467 -24.72 13.31 -2.91
N GLY A 468 -24.80 12.26 -3.74
CA GLY A 468 -23.64 11.67 -4.42
C GLY A 468 -22.77 10.85 -3.48
N GLY A 469 -23.21 9.61 -3.17
CA GLY A 469 -22.54 8.76 -2.18
C GLY A 469 -21.10 8.40 -2.54
N ALA A 470 -20.81 8.23 -3.83
CA ALA A 470 -19.44 8.18 -4.35
C ALA A 470 -19.00 9.55 -4.87
N ILE A 471 -19.65 10.06 -5.91
CA ILE A 471 -19.23 11.25 -6.67
C ILE A 471 -20.34 12.30 -6.69
N TYR A 472 -19.97 13.54 -6.40
CA TYR A 472 -20.80 14.72 -6.63
C TYR A 472 -20.05 15.66 -7.57
N SER A 473 -20.58 15.91 -8.77
CA SER A 473 -20.05 16.90 -9.71
C SER A 473 -21.18 17.49 -10.58
N PRO A 474 -21.81 18.59 -10.13
CA PRO A 474 -23.12 19.06 -10.62
C PRO A 474 -23.05 19.93 -11.87
N ILE A 475 -21.85 20.34 -12.30
CA ILE A 475 -21.63 21.34 -13.36
C ILE A 475 -20.42 20.88 -14.16
N GLY A 476 -20.56 20.85 -15.49
CA GLY A 476 -19.49 20.48 -16.40
C GLY A 476 -19.42 19.00 -16.71
N ASP A 477 -18.80 18.68 -17.83
CA ASP A 477 -18.76 17.34 -18.42
C ASP A 477 -17.80 16.44 -17.63
N CYS A 478 -18.12 15.16 -17.47
CA CYS A 478 -17.22 14.18 -16.86
C CYS A 478 -17.32 12.85 -17.60
N ASN A 479 -16.14 12.29 -17.90
CA ASN A 479 -16.02 11.05 -18.66
C ASN A 479 -15.64 9.94 -17.68
N LEU A 480 -16.55 8.98 -17.52
CA LEU A 480 -16.34 7.81 -16.68
C LEU A 480 -16.23 6.57 -17.56
N ASN A 481 -15.10 5.87 -17.45
CA ASN A 481 -14.78 4.70 -18.26
C ASN A 481 -14.24 3.55 -17.39
N ASP A 482 -14.69 2.32 -17.62
CA ASP A 482 -14.26 1.12 -16.90
C ASP A 482 -14.37 1.25 -15.36
N CYS A 483 -15.36 2.01 -14.87
CA CYS A 483 -15.48 2.37 -13.45
C CYS A 483 -16.55 1.55 -12.70
N ASN A 484 -16.24 1.21 -11.46
CA ASN A 484 -17.04 0.37 -10.58
C ASN A 484 -17.65 1.16 -9.42
N PHE A 485 -18.94 0.97 -9.15
CA PHE A 485 -19.69 1.62 -8.06
C PHE A 485 -20.47 0.57 -7.27
N TYR A 486 -19.91 0.14 -6.13
CA TYR A 486 -20.45 -0.89 -5.25
C TYR A 486 -20.95 -0.33 -3.91
N ASP A 487 -22.19 -0.62 -3.55
CA ASP A 487 -22.77 -0.37 -2.22
C ASP A 487 -22.68 1.11 -1.73
N ASN A 488 -22.58 2.09 -2.63
CA ASN A 488 -22.47 3.51 -2.25
C ASN A 488 -23.85 4.10 -1.90
N VAL A 489 -23.89 4.97 -0.90
CA VAL A 489 -25.15 5.47 -0.31
C VAL A 489 -25.16 6.98 -0.17
N ALA A 490 -26.27 7.60 -0.58
CA ALA A 490 -26.59 8.98 -0.23
C ALA A 490 -27.98 9.05 0.39
N GLU A 491 -28.20 9.78 1.49
CA GLU A 491 -29.53 9.74 2.13
C GLU A 491 -30.64 10.39 1.28
N ASN A 492 -30.32 11.37 0.43
CA ASN A 492 -31.32 12.15 -0.32
C ASN A 492 -31.29 11.84 -1.83
N ILE A 493 -30.16 12.02 -2.50
CA ILE A 493 -30.06 11.93 -3.97
C ILE A 493 -28.76 11.24 -4.41
N ALA A 494 -28.81 10.38 -5.43
CA ALA A 494 -27.66 9.72 -6.05
C ALA A 494 -26.80 8.87 -5.10
N GLY A 495 -27.10 7.57 -4.99
CA GLY A 495 -26.29 6.65 -4.19
C GLY A 495 -24.84 6.56 -4.67
N ALA A 496 -24.60 6.61 -5.99
CA ALA A 496 -23.27 6.70 -6.57
C ALA A 496 -22.93 8.12 -7.07
N ILE A 497 -23.53 8.58 -8.18
CA ILE A 497 -23.08 9.76 -8.94
C ILE A 497 -24.19 10.82 -9.09
N TYR A 498 -23.91 12.07 -8.72
CA TYR A 498 -24.77 13.22 -8.99
C TYR A 498 -24.16 14.19 -10.00
N SER A 499 -24.87 14.46 -11.09
CA SER A 499 -24.57 15.50 -12.08
C SER A 499 -25.86 16.07 -12.68
N VAL A 500 -25.95 17.38 -12.89
CA VAL A 500 -27.21 18.01 -13.35
C VAL A 500 -27.07 19.11 -14.40
N ASN A 501 -25.86 19.63 -14.64
CA ASN A 501 -25.58 20.67 -15.65
C ASN A 501 -24.32 20.36 -16.50
N GLY A 502 -24.04 19.07 -16.75
CA GLY A 502 -22.95 18.61 -17.61
C GLY A 502 -23.40 17.51 -18.56
N VAL A 503 -22.69 17.32 -19.66
CA VAL A 503 -22.81 16.13 -20.51
C VAL A 503 -21.92 15.06 -19.91
N TYR A 504 -22.53 14.01 -19.37
CA TYR A 504 -21.78 12.87 -18.87
C TYR A 504 -21.70 11.77 -19.93
N GLU A 505 -20.50 11.25 -20.16
CA GLU A 505 -20.32 10.02 -20.93
C GLU A 505 -19.86 8.90 -19.97
N LEU A 506 -20.81 8.04 -19.61
CA LEU A 506 -20.56 6.81 -18.86
C LEU A 506 -20.39 5.69 -19.88
N THR A 507 -19.25 5.01 -19.88
CA THR A 507 -18.94 3.93 -20.82
C THR A 507 -18.35 2.74 -20.08
N ASP A 508 -18.92 1.55 -20.30
CA ASP A 508 -18.44 0.28 -19.72
C ASP A 508 -18.33 0.32 -18.17
N CYS A 509 -19.28 0.99 -17.49
CA CYS A 509 -19.31 1.17 -16.03
C CYS A 509 -20.36 0.29 -15.33
N ASP A 510 -20.00 -0.22 -14.14
CA ASP A 510 -20.82 -1.11 -13.32
C ASP A 510 -21.33 -0.41 -12.05
N PHE A 511 -22.65 -0.44 -11.84
CA PHE A 511 -23.35 0.14 -10.68
C PHE A 511 -24.16 -0.94 -9.96
N THR A 512 -23.70 -1.38 -8.80
CA THR A 512 -24.38 -2.43 -8.02
C THR A 512 -24.69 -2.01 -6.58
N ASN A 513 -25.91 -2.30 -6.12
CA ASN A 513 -26.43 -2.06 -4.76
C ASN A 513 -26.43 -0.60 -4.26
N ASN A 514 -26.23 0.40 -5.13
CA ASN A 514 -26.19 1.80 -4.71
C ASN A 514 -27.60 2.29 -4.30
N ALA A 515 -27.69 3.13 -3.29
CA ALA A 515 -28.99 3.53 -2.71
C ALA A 515 -29.11 5.02 -2.36
N ALA A 516 -30.29 5.59 -2.61
CA ALA A 516 -30.71 6.92 -2.13
C ALA A 516 -32.23 7.03 -2.00
N GLU A 517 -32.77 8.16 -1.53
CA GLU A 517 -34.22 8.42 -1.66
C GLU A 517 -34.64 8.56 -3.14
N SER A 518 -33.79 9.13 -3.99
CA SER A 518 -34.03 9.40 -5.42
C SER A 518 -32.79 9.16 -6.28
N GLY A 519 -32.90 8.44 -7.41
CA GLY A 519 -31.75 8.09 -8.25
C GLY A 519 -30.79 7.14 -7.54
N GLY A 520 -31.12 5.84 -7.46
CA GLY A 520 -30.40 4.91 -6.58
C GLY A 520 -28.90 4.79 -6.89
N ALA A 521 -28.50 4.80 -8.17
CA ALA A 521 -27.11 4.89 -8.59
C ALA A 521 -26.76 6.28 -9.13
N PHE A 522 -27.37 6.68 -10.24
CA PHE A 522 -27.06 7.91 -10.97
C PHE A 522 -28.25 8.87 -10.94
N TYR A 523 -27.97 10.14 -10.63
CA TYR A 523 -28.91 11.22 -10.83
C TYR A 523 -28.26 12.23 -11.78
N GLY A 524 -28.70 12.22 -13.04
CA GLY A 524 -28.18 13.09 -14.09
C GLY A 524 -28.58 12.72 -15.52
N GLY A 525 -28.08 13.50 -16.47
CA GLY A 525 -28.31 13.34 -17.91
C GLY A 525 -27.01 13.18 -18.70
N GLY A 526 -27.08 12.54 -19.86
CA GLY A 526 -25.90 12.27 -20.70
C GLY A 526 -26.06 11.04 -21.59
N THR A 527 -24.92 10.53 -22.08
CA THR A 527 -24.82 9.29 -22.84
C THR A 527 -24.32 8.18 -21.91
N LEU A 528 -25.07 7.09 -21.82
CA LEU A 528 -24.72 5.88 -21.06
C LEU A 528 -24.53 4.75 -22.07
N ASN A 529 -23.32 4.19 -22.19
CA ASN A 529 -22.98 3.14 -23.14
C ASN A 529 -22.52 1.88 -22.38
N ASN A 530 -23.10 0.72 -22.71
CA ASN A 530 -22.70 -0.59 -22.18
C ASN A 530 -22.74 -0.74 -20.63
N CYS A 531 -23.35 0.20 -19.92
CA CYS A 531 -23.32 0.25 -18.45
C CYS A 531 -24.30 -0.75 -17.83
N ASN A 532 -23.89 -1.38 -16.73
CA ASN A 532 -24.74 -2.31 -15.96
C ASN A 532 -25.22 -1.66 -14.66
N PHE A 533 -26.51 -1.79 -14.38
CA PHE A 533 -27.18 -1.29 -13.18
C PHE A 533 -27.90 -2.46 -12.50
N THR A 534 -27.33 -2.98 -11.40
CA THR A 534 -27.85 -4.15 -10.69
C THR A 534 -28.28 -3.81 -9.26
N SER A 535 -29.51 -4.15 -8.89
CA SER A 535 -30.03 -4.07 -7.51
C SER A 535 -29.95 -2.68 -6.84
N ASN A 536 -29.86 -1.60 -7.61
CA ASN A 536 -29.84 -0.23 -7.06
C ASN A 536 -31.24 0.18 -6.57
N SER A 537 -31.32 1.09 -5.59
CA SER A 537 -32.60 1.44 -4.94
C SER A 537 -32.82 2.94 -4.72
N ALA A 538 -33.95 3.45 -5.23
CA ALA A 538 -34.54 4.73 -4.84
C ALA A 538 -35.63 4.47 -3.79
N THR A 539 -35.29 4.60 -2.51
CA THR A 539 -36.06 4.06 -1.37
C THR A 539 -37.43 4.74 -1.16
N ALA A 540 -37.58 6.01 -1.54
CA ALA A 540 -38.79 6.80 -1.27
C ALA A 540 -39.44 7.44 -2.51
N ASN A 541 -38.64 7.70 -3.56
CA ASN A 541 -39.04 8.45 -4.74
C ASN A 541 -38.75 7.65 -6.03
N ASP A 542 -38.09 8.26 -7.01
CA ASP A 542 -38.09 7.83 -8.42
C ASP A 542 -36.69 7.46 -8.92
N GLY A 543 -36.62 6.65 -9.98
CA GLY A 543 -35.39 6.28 -10.68
C GLY A 543 -34.52 5.32 -9.87
N GLY A 544 -34.91 4.04 -9.81
CA GLY A 544 -34.28 3.07 -8.92
C GLY A 544 -32.80 2.82 -9.20
N ALA A 545 -32.37 2.93 -10.46
CA ALA A 545 -30.97 3.07 -10.84
C ALA A 545 -30.65 4.49 -11.31
N VAL A 546 -31.40 5.01 -12.28
CA VAL A 546 -31.15 6.29 -12.95
C VAL A 546 -32.34 7.23 -12.77
N TYR A 547 -32.07 8.45 -12.32
CA TYR A 547 -33.00 9.57 -12.42
C TYR A 547 -32.38 10.64 -13.33
N SER A 548 -33.05 11.05 -14.41
CA SER A 548 -32.57 12.12 -15.30
C SER A 548 -33.45 13.38 -15.25
N LEU A 549 -32.78 14.54 -15.20
CA LEU A 549 -33.41 15.86 -15.35
C LEU A 549 -33.47 16.36 -16.80
N LEU A 550 -32.66 15.77 -17.69
CA LEU A 550 -32.47 16.15 -19.09
C LEU A 550 -32.82 14.97 -20.00
N ASN A 551 -32.62 15.11 -21.31
CA ASN A 551 -32.63 13.96 -22.21
C ASN A 551 -31.35 13.13 -22.01
N SER A 552 -31.49 11.84 -21.74
CA SER A 552 -30.40 10.85 -21.73
C SER A 552 -30.48 9.93 -22.96
N ASN A 553 -29.32 9.43 -23.40
CA ASN A 553 -29.23 8.37 -24.40
C ASN A 553 -28.56 7.15 -23.78
N MET A 554 -29.33 6.11 -23.49
CA MET A 554 -28.85 4.84 -22.94
C MET A 554 -28.72 3.83 -24.08
N ASN A 555 -27.53 3.29 -24.31
CA ASN A 555 -27.22 2.36 -25.39
C ASN A 555 -26.60 1.09 -24.83
N ASN A 556 -27.12 -0.08 -25.22
CA ASN A 556 -26.65 -1.41 -24.80
C ASN A 556 -26.60 -1.61 -23.26
N CYS A 557 -27.33 -0.80 -22.49
CA CYS A 557 -27.28 -0.82 -21.03
C CYS A 557 -28.18 -1.93 -20.44
N ILE A 558 -27.78 -2.47 -19.29
CA ILE A 558 -28.46 -3.58 -18.63
C ILE A 558 -28.94 -3.14 -17.24
N PHE A 559 -30.24 -3.24 -16.98
CA PHE A 559 -30.89 -2.86 -15.73
C PHE A 559 -31.56 -4.08 -15.10
N VAL A 560 -30.96 -4.63 -14.04
CA VAL A 560 -31.43 -5.86 -13.37
C VAL A 560 -31.82 -5.59 -11.92
N GLY A 561 -33.06 -5.92 -11.53
CA GLY A 561 -33.48 -5.97 -10.13
C GLY A 561 -33.52 -4.62 -9.39
N ASN A 562 -33.47 -3.50 -10.11
CA ASN A 562 -33.47 -2.17 -9.49
C ASN A 562 -34.89 -1.83 -8.97
N SER A 563 -34.97 -0.97 -7.96
CA SER A 563 -36.23 -0.68 -7.26
C SER A 563 -36.46 0.82 -7.00
N ALA A 564 -37.69 1.29 -7.20
CA ALA A 564 -38.09 2.66 -6.89
C ALA A 564 -39.37 2.70 -6.03
N GLY A 565 -39.38 3.53 -4.98
CA GLY A 565 -40.53 3.75 -4.10
C GLY A 565 -41.76 4.35 -4.82
N ARG A 566 -41.56 4.98 -5.99
CA ARG A 566 -42.62 5.60 -6.80
C ARG A 566 -42.52 5.23 -8.28
N ASN A 567 -41.72 5.90 -9.10
CA ASN A 567 -41.75 5.75 -10.55
C ASN A 567 -40.38 5.35 -11.14
N GLY A 568 -40.38 4.57 -12.22
CA GLY A 568 -39.16 4.18 -12.93
C GLY A 568 -38.27 3.27 -12.10
N GLY A 569 -38.66 2.00 -11.94
CA GLY A 569 -37.95 1.04 -11.08
C GLY A 569 -36.48 0.84 -11.48
N ALA A 570 -36.14 1.02 -12.75
CA ALA A 570 -34.78 1.25 -13.24
C ALA A 570 -34.54 2.73 -13.56
N THR A 571 -35.33 3.32 -14.46
CA THR A 571 -35.05 4.65 -15.05
C THR A 571 -36.25 5.58 -14.92
N TYR A 572 -36.02 6.79 -14.43
CA TYR A 572 -37.01 7.87 -14.43
C TYR A 572 -36.45 9.10 -15.13
N ASN A 573 -37.20 9.71 -16.05
CA ASN A 573 -36.70 10.84 -16.83
C ASN A 573 -37.71 12.00 -16.83
N LYS A 574 -37.23 13.21 -16.49
CA LYS A 574 -38.05 14.43 -16.48
C LYS A 574 -38.31 14.99 -17.88
N GLN A 575 -37.42 14.68 -18.83
CA GLN A 575 -37.58 14.90 -20.27
C GLN A 575 -37.45 13.54 -20.98
N THR A 576 -38.03 13.39 -22.16
CA THR A 576 -38.13 12.07 -22.83
C THR A 576 -36.76 11.60 -23.30
N SER A 577 -36.26 10.54 -22.68
CA SER A 577 -34.93 9.98 -22.94
C SER A 577 -35.00 8.77 -23.88
N ASN A 578 -33.91 8.46 -24.59
CA ASN A 578 -33.86 7.31 -25.49
C ASN A 578 -33.17 6.12 -24.82
N THR A 579 -33.70 4.91 -24.99
CA THR A 579 -33.02 3.65 -24.68
C THR A 579 -32.93 2.80 -25.93
N ASN A 580 -31.72 2.38 -26.32
CA ASN A 580 -31.46 1.61 -27.53
C ASN A 580 -30.75 0.29 -27.17
N ASN A 581 -31.26 -0.85 -27.65
CA ASN A 581 -30.70 -2.18 -27.40
C ASN A 581 -30.54 -2.52 -25.89
N CYS A 582 -31.35 -1.91 -25.01
CA CYS A 582 -31.21 -2.05 -23.55
C CYS A 582 -32.04 -3.20 -23.00
N ILE A 583 -31.59 -3.81 -21.90
CA ILE A 583 -32.30 -4.88 -21.19
C ILE A 583 -32.77 -4.38 -19.84
N PHE A 584 -34.06 -4.54 -19.55
CA PHE A 584 -34.71 -4.23 -18.28
C PHE A 584 -35.32 -5.52 -17.71
N ASN A 585 -34.72 -6.09 -16.66
CA ASN A 585 -35.13 -7.38 -16.10
C ASN A 585 -35.40 -7.31 -14.59
N ASN A 586 -36.57 -7.78 -14.13
CA ASN A 586 -36.97 -7.82 -12.71
C ASN A 586 -36.98 -6.47 -11.97
N ASN A 587 -37.11 -5.33 -12.66
CA ASN A 587 -37.16 -4.03 -11.99
C ASN A 587 -38.56 -3.76 -11.42
N ASN A 588 -38.65 -3.04 -10.29
CA ASN A 588 -39.92 -2.80 -9.60
C ASN A 588 -40.14 -1.34 -9.19
N ALA A 589 -41.29 -0.77 -9.54
CA ALA A 589 -41.74 0.54 -9.10
C ALA A 589 -42.96 0.44 -8.16
N GLY A 590 -43.00 1.30 -7.14
CA GLY A 590 -44.18 1.45 -6.27
C GLY A 590 -45.45 1.82 -7.05
N ARG A 591 -45.31 2.63 -8.10
CA ARG A 591 -46.39 3.23 -8.90
C ARG A 591 -46.22 3.02 -10.39
N ASN A 592 -45.44 3.84 -11.10
CA ASN A 592 -45.54 3.93 -12.56
C ASN A 592 -44.24 3.60 -13.28
N GLY A 593 -44.32 2.78 -14.32
CA GLY A 593 -43.14 2.35 -15.08
C GLY A 593 -42.26 1.43 -14.24
N GLY A 594 -42.63 0.15 -14.13
CA GLY A 594 -41.90 -0.82 -13.30
C GLY A 594 -40.43 -0.96 -13.69
N ALA A 595 -40.09 -0.73 -14.96
CA ALA A 595 -38.74 -0.43 -15.40
C ALA A 595 -38.52 1.06 -15.65
N ALA A 596 -39.29 1.67 -16.55
CA ALA A 596 -38.92 2.95 -17.16
C ALA A 596 -40.07 3.97 -17.15
N PHE A 597 -39.73 5.24 -16.91
CA PHE A 597 -40.65 6.37 -16.97
C PHE A 597 -40.13 7.42 -17.95
N ASN A 598 -40.99 7.84 -18.89
CA ASN A 598 -40.73 8.85 -19.93
C ASN A 598 -39.54 8.49 -20.83
N VAL A 599 -39.64 7.34 -21.49
CA VAL A 599 -38.58 6.74 -22.32
C VAL A 599 -39.09 6.37 -23.70
N ASN A 600 -38.34 6.75 -24.73
CA ASN A 600 -38.48 6.19 -26.07
C ASN A 600 -37.55 4.98 -26.19
N ALA A 601 -38.12 3.78 -26.29
CA ALA A 601 -37.40 2.52 -26.33
C ALA A 601 -37.31 1.95 -27.74
N ASN A 602 -36.10 1.60 -28.19
CA ASN A 602 -35.84 0.97 -29.49
C ASN A 602 -35.05 -0.33 -29.28
N ASN A 603 -35.49 -1.44 -29.87
CA ASN A 603 -34.83 -2.76 -29.75
C ASN A 603 -34.62 -3.23 -28.29
N CYS A 604 -35.47 -2.79 -27.34
CA CYS A 604 -35.28 -3.06 -25.92
C CYS A 604 -36.08 -4.27 -25.42
N ASP A 605 -35.55 -4.93 -24.40
CA ASP A 605 -36.16 -6.10 -23.76
C ASP A 605 -36.62 -5.76 -22.34
N PHE A 606 -37.93 -5.75 -22.11
CA PHE A 606 -38.55 -5.57 -20.81
C PHE A 606 -39.10 -6.90 -20.30
N VAL A 607 -38.47 -7.50 -19.29
CA VAL A 607 -38.78 -8.83 -18.76
C VAL A 607 -39.05 -8.77 -17.25
N ASN A 608 -40.14 -9.38 -16.77
CA ASN A 608 -40.51 -9.44 -15.33
C ASN A 608 -40.57 -8.07 -14.60
N ASN A 609 -40.86 -6.95 -15.30
CA ASN A 609 -40.89 -5.64 -14.65
C ASN A 609 -42.27 -5.33 -14.06
N ASN A 610 -42.31 -4.76 -12.86
CA ASN A 610 -43.53 -4.70 -12.05
C ASN A 610 -43.84 -3.30 -11.49
N ALA A 611 -45.10 -2.90 -11.60
CA ALA A 611 -45.66 -1.63 -11.15
C ALA A 611 -46.82 -1.88 -10.17
N GLN A 612 -46.51 -2.54 -9.05
CA GLN A 612 -47.53 -3.16 -8.18
C GLN A 612 -47.53 -2.75 -6.70
N SER A 613 -46.40 -2.29 -6.11
CA SER A 613 -46.22 -2.38 -4.65
C SER A 613 -47.19 -1.57 -3.78
N ASP A 614 -47.82 -0.50 -4.28
CA ASP A 614 -48.80 0.31 -3.51
C ASP A 614 -50.25 0.18 -3.99
N ASN A 615 -50.57 -0.82 -4.82
CA ASN A 615 -51.87 -1.00 -5.50
C ASN A 615 -52.33 0.19 -6.37
N SER A 616 -51.50 1.22 -6.57
CA SER A 616 -51.90 2.43 -7.30
C SER A 616 -51.39 2.50 -8.76
N GLY A 617 -50.53 1.55 -9.16
CA GLY A 617 -49.60 1.67 -10.29
C GLY A 617 -50.11 1.41 -11.71
N TYR A 618 -49.40 1.97 -12.70
CA TYR A 618 -49.70 1.94 -14.14
C TYR A 618 -48.43 1.70 -14.97
N GLY A 619 -48.52 0.91 -16.04
CA GLY A 619 -47.39 0.64 -16.94
C GLY A 619 -46.36 -0.29 -16.29
N GLY A 620 -46.56 -1.61 -16.39
CA GLY A 620 -45.71 -2.60 -15.72
C GLY A 620 -44.25 -2.56 -16.15
N ALA A 621 -44.00 -2.28 -17.43
CA ALA A 621 -42.68 -1.95 -17.93
C ALA A 621 -42.48 -0.43 -18.03
N MET A 622 -43.34 0.26 -18.79
CA MET A 622 -43.15 1.66 -19.19
C MET A 622 -44.35 2.54 -18.85
N TYR A 623 -44.06 3.77 -18.39
CA TYR A 623 -45.05 4.83 -18.28
C TYR A 623 -44.54 6.11 -18.96
N GLN A 624 -45.26 6.58 -19.99
CA GLN A 624 -44.88 7.66 -20.90
C GLN A 624 -43.64 7.37 -21.77
N GLY A 625 -43.69 7.84 -23.02
CA GLY A 625 -42.72 7.54 -24.07
C GLY A 625 -43.08 6.29 -24.89
N ASP A 626 -42.49 6.19 -26.09
CA ASP A 626 -42.93 5.24 -27.14
C ASP A 626 -41.97 4.05 -27.29
N ALA A 627 -42.50 2.88 -27.65
CA ALA A 627 -41.72 1.65 -27.84
C ALA A 627 -41.71 1.20 -29.31
N SER A 628 -40.53 0.92 -29.88
CA SER A 628 -40.34 0.44 -31.26
C SER A 628 -39.50 -0.83 -31.28
N ASN A 629 -39.97 -1.90 -31.97
CA ASN A 629 -39.28 -3.19 -32.05
C ASN A 629 -38.84 -3.75 -30.67
N CYS A 630 -39.67 -3.58 -29.65
CA CYS A 630 -39.36 -3.98 -28.27
C CYS A 630 -40.10 -5.27 -27.87
N TYR A 631 -39.52 -6.03 -26.94
CA TYR A 631 -40.18 -7.16 -26.29
C TYR A 631 -40.63 -6.77 -24.88
N PHE A 632 -41.86 -7.10 -24.53
CA PHE A 632 -42.44 -6.96 -23.20
C PHE A 632 -42.92 -8.32 -22.73
N VAL A 633 -42.37 -8.83 -21.63
CA VAL A 633 -42.53 -10.22 -21.18
C VAL A 633 -42.76 -10.26 -19.69
N ASP A 634 -43.83 -10.91 -19.24
CA ASP A 634 -44.18 -11.08 -17.82
C ASP A 634 -44.22 -9.74 -17.03
N CYS A 635 -44.47 -8.61 -17.72
CA CYS A 635 -44.52 -7.29 -17.10
C CYS A 635 -45.94 -6.98 -16.62
N SER A 636 -46.08 -6.39 -15.43
CA SER A 636 -47.39 -6.27 -14.79
C SER A 636 -47.61 -4.98 -13.98
N ALA A 637 -48.85 -4.49 -13.96
CA ALA A 637 -49.26 -3.29 -13.21
C ALA A 637 -50.51 -3.54 -12.37
N ALA A 638 -50.60 -2.91 -11.19
CA ALA A 638 -51.74 -3.08 -10.27
C ALA A 638 -53.04 -2.43 -10.77
N LYS A 639 -52.98 -1.40 -11.63
CA LYS A 639 -54.16 -0.81 -12.29
C LYS A 639 -54.18 -1.07 -13.79
N ARG A 640 -53.65 -0.18 -14.63
CA ARG A 640 -53.86 -0.21 -16.10
C ARG A 640 -52.56 -0.11 -16.87
N GLY A 641 -52.53 -0.68 -18.07
CA GLY A 641 -51.33 -0.75 -18.89
C GLY A 641 -50.43 -1.84 -18.33
N GLY A 642 -50.74 -3.11 -18.62
CA GLY A 642 -49.96 -4.24 -18.13
C GLY A 642 -48.48 -4.14 -18.49
N ALA A 643 -48.17 -3.72 -19.73
CA ALA A 643 -46.82 -3.32 -20.13
C ALA A 643 -46.64 -1.79 -20.18
N ILE A 644 -47.50 -1.06 -20.90
CA ILE A 644 -47.30 0.37 -21.21
C ILE A 644 -48.52 1.20 -20.79
N ALA A 645 -48.28 2.38 -20.20
CA ALA A 645 -49.32 3.38 -19.96
C ALA A 645 -48.91 4.79 -20.44
N ASN A 646 -49.82 5.50 -21.11
CA ASN A 646 -49.63 6.84 -21.67
C ASN A 646 -48.47 6.96 -22.68
N GLY A 647 -48.22 5.91 -23.46
CA GLY A 647 -47.17 5.81 -24.47
C GLY A 647 -47.59 4.83 -25.57
N ASN A 648 -47.02 4.99 -26.76
CA ASN A 648 -47.38 4.21 -27.95
C ASN A 648 -46.45 3.02 -28.14
N ALA A 649 -46.86 2.07 -28.97
CA ALA A 649 -46.07 0.92 -29.37
C ALA A 649 -46.14 0.72 -30.88
N HIS A 650 -44.99 0.47 -31.51
CA HIS A 650 -44.83 0.19 -32.94
C HIS A 650 -43.99 -1.08 -33.11
N ASP A 651 -44.42 -1.99 -33.98
CA ASP A 651 -43.70 -3.23 -34.34
C ASP A 651 -43.23 -4.07 -33.12
N SER A 652 -43.94 -4.00 -31.98
CA SER A 652 -43.49 -4.51 -30.67
C SER A 652 -44.31 -5.71 -30.18
N ILE A 653 -43.67 -6.58 -29.40
CA ILE A 653 -44.19 -7.89 -28.99
C ILE A 653 -44.48 -7.91 -27.49
N PHE A 654 -45.68 -8.34 -27.12
CA PHE A 654 -46.17 -8.41 -25.74
C PHE A 654 -46.58 -9.84 -25.39
N ILE A 655 -45.89 -10.44 -24.43
CA ILE A 655 -46.05 -11.81 -23.93
C ILE A 655 -46.42 -11.75 -22.45
N ASN A 656 -47.54 -12.36 -22.05
CA ASN A 656 -48.01 -12.47 -20.66
C ASN A 656 -48.25 -11.13 -19.92
N CYS A 657 -48.13 -9.99 -20.59
CA CYS A 657 -48.27 -8.65 -20.00
C CYS A 657 -49.74 -8.23 -19.79
N ASP A 658 -50.65 -9.17 -19.57
CA ASP A 658 -52.09 -8.91 -19.63
C ASP A 658 -52.68 -8.31 -18.34
N ASN A 659 -53.72 -7.51 -18.51
CA ASN A 659 -54.30 -6.69 -17.47
C ASN A 659 -55.78 -6.39 -17.78
N PRO A 660 -56.70 -6.39 -16.78
CA PRO A 660 -58.12 -6.13 -16.99
C PRO A 660 -58.51 -4.78 -17.63
N TYR A 661 -57.55 -3.88 -17.83
CA TYR A 661 -57.72 -2.58 -18.48
C TYR A 661 -56.74 -2.36 -19.66
N GLY A 662 -56.16 -3.44 -20.19
CA GLY A 662 -55.33 -3.47 -21.41
C GLY A 662 -53.82 -3.48 -21.16
N VAL A 663 -53.09 -4.13 -22.08
CA VAL A 663 -51.62 -4.22 -22.11
C VAL A 663 -50.97 -2.86 -22.38
N VAL A 664 -51.49 -2.13 -23.37
CA VAL A 664 -51.17 -0.73 -23.68
C VAL A 664 -52.39 0.12 -23.29
N TYR A 665 -52.21 1.07 -22.38
CA TYR A 665 -53.29 1.91 -21.87
C TYR A 665 -53.07 3.39 -22.23
N ASN A 666 -54.07 4.03 -22.81
CA ASN A 666 -54.05 5.46 -23.20
C ASN A 666 -52.88 5.83 -24.15
N GLY A 667 -52.64 4.97 -25.15
CA GLY A 667 -51.72 5.15 -26.27
C GLY A 667 -52.13 4.21 -27.41
N THR A 668 -51.49 4.30 -28.58
CA THR A 668 -51.78 3.44 -29.74
C THR A 668 -50.80 2.28 -29.85
N SER A 669 -51.25 1.15 -30.39
CA SER A 669 -50.42 0.00 -30.74
C SER A 669 -50.53 -0.31 -32.24
N GLU A 670 -49.50 0.01 -33.01
CA GLU A 670 -49.41 -0.20 -34.45
C GLU A 670 -48.48 -1.39 -34.75
N ASN A 671 -48.89 -2.30 -35.64
CA ASN A 671 -48.16 -3.54 -35.97
C ASN A 671 -47.74 -4.41 -34.76
N CYS A 672 -48.28 -4.14 -33.57
CA CYS A 672 -47.90 -4.82 -32.34
C CYS A 672 -48.62 -6.15 -32.16
N MET A 673 -47.97 -7.06 -31.42
CA MET A 673 -48.44 -8.42 -31.20
C MET A 673 -48.70 -8.66 -29.72
N PHE A 674 -49.86 -9.22 -29.41
CA PHE A 674 -50.29 -9.49 -28.04
C PHE A 674 -50.60 -10.98 -27.89
N THR A 675 -50.03 -11.61 -26.86
CA THR A 675 -50.26 -13.03 -26.57
C THR A 675 -50.12 -13.34 -25.08
N GLU A 676 -50.93 -14.28 -24.61
CA GLU A 676 -50.96 -14.79 -23.25
C GLU A 676 -50.67 -16.29 -23.23
N SER A 677 -49.69 -16.70 -22.43
CA SER A 677 -49.16 -18.06 -22.38
C SER A 677 -48.85 -18.67 -23.76
N PRO A 678 -48.15 -17.95 -24.67
CA PRO A 678 -47.82 -18.46 -25.99
C PRO A 678 -47.08 -19.79 -25.90
N VAL A 679 -47.57 -20.79 -26.62
CA VAL A 679 -46.86 -22.06 -26.82
C VAL A 679 -46.52 -22.22 -28.28
N LEU A 680 -45.26 -22.53 -28.59
CA LEU A 680 -44.91 -22.96 -29.93
C LEU A 680 -45.70 -24.24 -30.26
N TYR A 681 -46.33 -24.27 -31.43
CA TYR A 681 -47.04 -25.40 -31.98
C TYR A 681 -46.52 -25.68 -33.38
N CYS A 682 -45.51 -26.52 -33.41
CA CYS A 682 -45.20 -27.29 -34.59
C CYS A 682 -45.88 -28.63 -34.35
N PRO A 683 -46.95 -28.97 -35.09
CA PRO A 683 -47.39 -30.34 -35.14
C PRO A 683 -46.30 -31.15 -35.86
N ASP A 684 -46.56 -32.41 -36.07
CA ASP A 684 -45.53 -33.37 -36.37
C ASP A 684 -45.51 -33.49 -37.92
N ILE A 685 -44.40 -33.30 -38.67
CA ILE A 685 -44.41 -32.86 -40.10
C ILE A 685 -43.74 -33.80 -41.13
N THR A 686 -44.42 -34.13 -42.23
CA THR A 686 -45.03 -35.46 -42.19
C THR A 686 -45.19 -36.02 -43.65
N VAL A 687 -44.16 -36.69 -44.23
CA VAL A 687 -43.82 -36.82 -45.70
C VAL A 687 -43.96 -38.19 -46.47
N ASP A 688 -44.52 -38.26 -47.70
CA ASP A 688 -44.20 -39.25 -48.77
C ASP A 688 -42.91 -38.90 -49.51
N TYR A 689 -42.06 -39.89 -49.83
CA TYR A 689 -40.85 -39.64 -50.64
C TYR A 689 -41.21 -39.28 -52.08
N GLY A 690 -41.16 -37.96 -52.34
CA GLY A 690 -41.53 -37.32 -53.61
C GLY A 690 -42.64 -36.27 -53.51
N GLU A 691 -43.28 -36.10 -52.34
CA GLU A 691 -44.22 -34.99 -52.09
C GLU A 691 -43.54 -33.81 -51.37
N ALA A 692 -44.10 -32.60 -51.52
CA ALA A 692 -43.49 -31.37 -51.04
C ALA A 692 -43.66 -31.17 -49.53
N ILE A 693 -42.53 -31.03 -48.81
CA ILE A 693 -42.51 -30.97 -47.35
C ILE A 693 -42.79 -29.56 -46.85
N SER A 694 -44.01 -29.29 -46.39
CA SER A 694 -44.40 -28.00 -45.80
C SER A 694 -44.49 -28.08 -44.27
N VAL A 695 -43.66 -27.29 -43.58
CA VAL A 695 -43.54 -27.18 -42.13
C VAL A 695 -44.37 -26.02 -41.62
N PRO A 696 -45.61 -26.22 -41.13
CA PRO A 696 -46.36 -25.17 -40.44
C PRO A 696 -45.62 -24.73 -39.18
N VAL A 697 -45.19 -23.47 -39.18
CA VAL A 697 -44.57 -22.80 -38.03
C VAL A 697 -45.66 -22.00 -37.36
N ARG A 698 -46.08 -22.36 -36.15
CA ARG A 698 -47.14 -21.65 -35.43
C ARG A 698 -46.75 -21.44 -33.98
N ILE A 699 -47.26 -20.36 -33.40
CA ILE A 699 -47.37 -20.12 -31.97
C ILE A 699 -48.86 -20.00 -31.68
N LEU A 700 -49.34 -20.77 -30.69
CA LEU A 700 -50.71 -20.71 -30.24
C LEU A 700 -50.82 -19.85 -28.99
N ASP A 701 -51.86 -19.04 -28.93
CA ASP A 701 -52.27 -18.31 -27.74
C ASP A 701 -52.98 -19.24 -26.73
N LYS A 702 -53.25 -18.75 -25.51
CA LYS A 702 -53.97 -19.50 -24.45
C LYS A 702 -55.31 -20.14 -24.90
N ASP A 703 -55.97 -19.59 -25.92
CA ASP A 703 -57.25 -20.08 -26.44
C ASP A 703 -57.10 -21.08 -27.61
N GLY A 704 -55.87 -21.29 -28.11
CA GLY A 704 -55.56 -22.13 -29.25
C GLY A 704 -55.62 -21.43 -30.62
N SER A 705 -55.78 -20.11 -30.68
CA SER A 705 -55.67 -19.31 -31.90
C SER A 705 -54.22 -19.06 -32.34
N ASP A 706 -54.00 -18.66 -33.59
CA ASP A 706 -52.66 -18.48 -34.17
C ASP A 706 -52.12 -17.06 -34.00
N VAL A 707 -50.98 -16.94 -33.30
CA VAL A 707 -50.22 -15.70 -33.11
C VAL A 707 -49.25 -15.51 -34.27
N ASN A 708 -49.75 -15.06 -35.43
CA ASN A 708 -48.97 -14.93 -36.66
C ASN A 708 -48.02 -13.72 -36.63
N GLY A 709 -46.80 -13.88 -37.16
CA GLY A 709 -45.77 -12.84 -37.28
C GLY A 709 -44.72 -12.83 -36.16
N LEU A 710 -44.87 -13.63 -35.09
CA LEU A 710 -43.80 -13.78 -34.08
C LEU A 710 -42.56 -14.47 -34.70
N PRO A 711 -41.34 -13.93 -34.54
CA PRO A 711 -40.12 -14.57 -35.07
C PRO A 711 -39.86 -15.96 -34.49
N VAL A 712 -39.57 -16.94 -35.35
CA VAL A 712 -39.22 -18.31 -34.96
C VAL A 712 -38.01 -18.80 -35.76
N ASP A 713 -36.99 -19.26 -35.05
CA ASP A 713 -35.92 -20.08 -35.60
C ASP A 713 -36.40 -21.53 -35.72
N VAL A 714 -36.40 -22.08 -36.93
CA VAL A 714 -36.68 -23.48 -37.24
C VAL A 714 -35.37 -24.20 -37.53
N LYS A 715 -35.03 -25.24 -36.78
CA LYS A 715 -33.77 -25.99 -36.91
C LYS A 715 -34.03 -27.47 -37.11
N VAL A 716 -33.56 -28.01 -38.23
CA VAL A 716 -33.82 -29.39 -38.67
C VAL A 716 -32.60 -30.26 -38.38
N TYR A 717 -32.76 -31.32 -37.58
CA TYR A 717 -31.66 -32.21 -37.19
C TYR A 717 -31.89 -33.66 -37.61
N GLU A 718 -30.92 -34.28 -38.29
CA GLU A 718 -30.84 -35.73 -38.44
C GLU A 718 -30.18 -36.34 -37.18
N GLY A 719 -30.98 -36.94 -36.30
CA GLY A 719 -30.52 -37.43 -34.99
C GLY A 719 -30.02 -36.28 -34.08
N ASN A 720 -28.70 -36.03 -34.05
CA ASN A 720 -28.10 -34.86 -33.37
C ASN A 720 -27.48 -33.85 -34.36
N LYS A 721 -27.36 -34.19 -35.65
CA LYS A 721 -26.67 -33.39 -36.65
C LYS A 721 -27.65 -32.35 -37.18
N LEU A 722 -27.38 -31.06 -36.96
CA LEU A 722 -28.11 -30.00 -37.67
C LEU A 722 -27.85 -30.20 -39.17
N ILE A 723 -28.92 -30.32 -39.95
CA ILE A 723 -28.85 -30.45 -41.41
C ILE A 723 -29.34 -29.18 -42.11
N ASP A 724 -30.28 -28.44 -41.52
CA ASP A 724 -30.76 -27.16 -42.06
C ASP A 724 -31.30 -26.23 -40.94
N SER A 725 -31.37 -24.93 -41.21
CA SER A 725 -31.88 -23.93 -40.27
C SER A 725 -32.41 -22.66 -40.95
N PHE A 726 -33.60 -22.23 -40.55
CA PHE A 726 -34.36 -21.12 -41.14
C PHE A 726 -34.76 -20.14 -40.05
N ALA A 727 -34.58 -18.83 -40.31
CA ALA A 727 -35.29 -17.79 -39.57
C ALA A 727 -36.58 -17.47 -40.32
N THR A 728 -37.72 -17.50 -39.63
CA THR A 728 -39.05 -17.25 -40.20
C THR A 728 -39.98 -16.69 -39.13
N GLU A 729 -41.28 -16.66 -39.40
CA GLU A 729 -42.30 -16.17 -38.46
C GLU A 729 -43.46 -17.17 -38.30
N SER A 730 -44.13 -17.10 -37.16
CA SER A 730 -45.36 -17.85 -36.91
C SER A 730 -46.43 -17.52 -37.96
N GLY A 731 -47.18 -18.51 -38.43
CA GLY A 731 -48.10 -18.41 -39.56
C GLY A 731 -47.46 -18.72 -40.92
N SER A 732 -46.13 -18.65 -41.03
CA SER A 732 -45.42 -19.11 -42.23
C SER A 732 -45.31 -20.65 -42.29
N SER A 733 -44.94 -21.15 -43.47
CA SER A 733 -44.48 -22.53 -43.63
C SER A 733 -43.08 -22.61 -44.22
N VAL A 734 -42.19 -23.37 -43.61
CA VAL A 734 -40.86 -23.67 -44.17
C VAL A 734 -40.98 -24.86 -45.11
N THR A 735 -40.47 -24.76 -46.34
CA THR A 735 -40.37 -25.91 -47.24
C THR A 735 -39.04 -26.63 -47.04
N LEU A 736 -39.05 -27.96 -46.92
CA LEU A 736 -37.86 -28.77 -46.76
C LEU A 736 -37.66 -29.72 -47.95
N ASP A 737 -36.40 -30.01 -48.26
CA ASP A 737 -35.99 -31.02 -49.23
C ASP A 737 -34.99 -31.95 -48.53
N VAL A 738 -35.47 -33.13 -48.11
CA VAL A 738 -34.70 -34.11 -47.33
C VAL A 738 -35.05 -35.54 -47.76
N ASP A 739 -34.05 -36.43 -47.69
CA ASP A 739 -34.16 -37.84 -48.08
C ASP A 739 -35.19 -38.64 -47.25
N ALA A 740 -35.43 -39.89 -47.65
CA ALA A 740 -36.23 -40.89 -46.93
C ALA A 740 -35.61 -41.26 -45.56
N GLY A 741 -35.67 -40.34 -44.61
CA GLY A 741 -34.97 -40.36 -43.33
C GLY A 741 -35.80 -39.75 -42.19
N SER A 742 -35.12 -39.43 -41.09
CA SER A 742 -35.78 -39.17 -39.81
C SER A 742 -35.09 -38.03 -39.05
N TYR A 743 -35.80 -36.91 -38.99
CA TYR A 743 -35.33 -35.60 -38.63
C TYR A 743 -36.12 -35.02 -37.45
N ILE A 744 -35.59 -33.97 -36.83
CA ILE A 744 -36.17 -33.28 -35.67
C ILE A 744 -36.34 -31.82 -36.07
N ILE A 745 -37.55 -31.27 -35.97
CA ILE A 745 -37.79 -29.85 -36.23
C ILE A 745 -37.89 -29.15 -34.88
N ALA A 746 -36.77 -28.61 -34.40
CA ALA A 746 -36.76 -27.73 -33.24
C ALA A 746 -37.31 -26.36 -33.65
N LEU A 747 -38.28 -25.83 -32.89
CA LEU A 747 -38.68 -24.43 -33.00
C LEU A 747 -38.17 -23.71 -31.75
N THR A 748 -37.52 -22.57 -31.95
CA THR A 748 -37.07 -21.70 -30.86
C THR A 748 -37.50 -20.26 -31.15
N SER A 749 -38.16 -19.59 -30.23
CA SER A 749 -38.55 -18.18 -30.32
C SER A 749 -38.09 -17.43 -29.07
N LYS A 750 -37.99 -16.10 -29.14
CA LYS A 750 -37.48 -15.28 -28.03
C LYS A 750 -38.54 -15.27 -26.92
N TYR A 751 -38.12 -15.65 -25.70
CA TYR A 751 -38.97 -15.74 -24.51
C TYR A 751 -40.11 -16.77 -24.54
N ILE A 752 -40.13 -17.69 -25.50
CA ILE A 752 -41.12 -18.78 -25.57
C ILE A 752 -40.40 -20.12 -25.42
N ASP A 753 -40.94 -21.00 -24.57
CA ASP A 753 -40.32 -22.27 -24.23
C ASP A 753 -40.19 -23.17 -25.49
N PRO A 754 -38.98 -23.64 -25.84
CA PRO A 754 -38.73 -24.24 -27.15
C PRO A 754 -39.27 -25.67 -27.24
N ILE A 755 -40.04 -25.93 -28.29
CA ILE A 755 -40.53 -27.27 -28.61
C ILE A 755 -39.61 -27.95 -29.60
N ASN A 756 -39.88 -29.23 -29.83
CA ASN A 756 -39.50 -29.88 -31.07
C ASN A 756 -40.71 -30.62 -31.61
N ALA A 757 -41.02 -30.36 -32.86
CA ALA A 757 -41.65 -31.33 -33.73
C ALA A 757 -40.59 -32.29 -34.29
N ARG A 758 -41.04 -33.12 -35.20
CA ARG A 758 -40.39 -34.33 -35.67
C ARG A 758 -40.71 -34.43 -37.16
N LEU A 759 -39.78 -34.88 -38.00
CA LEU A 759 -39.93 -34.85 -39.47
C LEU A 759 -39.39 -36.09 -40.17
N VAL A 760 -40.05 -36.48 -41.26
CA VAL A 760 -39.93 -37.79 -41.90
C VAL A 760 -40.16 -37.74 -43.40
N VAL A 761 -39.57 -38.69 -44.17
CA VAL A 761 -39.95 -39.01 -45.56
C VAL A 761 -39.84 -40.53 -45.93
N ASN A 762 -40.71 -41.12 -46.80
CA ASN A 762 -41.13 -42.56 -46.79
C ASN A 762 -41.46 -43.33 -48.14
N ILE A 763 -41.48 -44.70 -48.19
CA ILE A 763 -41.78 -45.61 -49.39
C ILE A 763 -42.46 -47.00 -49.00
N PRO A 764 -43.39 -47.78 -49.70
CA PRO A 764 -44.50 -47.62 -50.72
C PRO A 764 -45.87 -48.46 -50.51
N LYS A 765 -47.01 -48.13 -51.21
CA LYS A 765 -48.49 -48.50 -51.03
C LYS A 765 -48.99 -48.70 -49.59
N PRO A 766 -49.01 -47.65 -48.78
CA PRO A 766 -47.96 -47.86 -47.84
C PRO A 766 -48.32 -48.62 -46.56
N SER A 767 -47.45 -49.59 -46.21
CA SER A 767 -46.91 -49.57 -44.84
C SER A 767 -46.66 -48.11 -44.53
N PRO A 768 -47.05 -47.57 -43.37
CA PRO A 768 -46.70 -46.21 -43.01
C PRO A 768 -45.19 -45.95 -43.13
N PHE A 769 -44.31 -46.91 -43.48
CA PHE A 769 -42.86 -46.88 -43.42
C PHE A 769 -42.55 -46.35 -42.05
N ILE A 770 -42.96 -47.14 -41.06
CA ILE A 770 -42.69 -46.86 -39.68
C ILE A 770 -41.21 -47.18 -39.44
N SER A 771 -40.38 -46.28 -39.93
CA SER A 771 -38.93 -46.25 -39.81
C SER A 771 -38.61 -45.20 -38.77
N ALA A 772 -38.38 -45.63 -37.54
CA ALA A 772 -37.65 -44.82 -36.59
C ALA A 772 -36.22 -45.37 -36.66
N PRO A 773 -35.28 -44.73 -37.38
CA PRO A 773 -33.87 -45.12 -37.27
C PRO A 773 -33.44 -44.94 -35.80
N PRO A 774 -32.39 -45.62 -35.32
CA PRO A 774 -31.99 -45.60 -33.91
C PRO A 774 -31.68 -44.18 -33.40
N VAL A 775 -32.69 -43.52 -32.83
CA VAL A 775 -32.60 -42.12 -32.42
C VAL A 775 -31.57 -42.04 -31.33
N THR A 776 -30.54 -41.26 -31.62
CA THR A 776 -29.41 -41.10 -30.73
C THR A 776 -29.40 -39.66 -30.25
N THR A 777 -29.92 -39.35 -29.06
CA THR A 777 -29.78 -38.03 -28.43
C THR A 777 -28.57 -38.00 -27.48
N GLN A 778 -28.29 -36.85 -26.88
CA GLN A 778 -27.38 -36.71 -25.74
C GLN A 778 -28.15 -36.38 -24.45
N TYR A 779 -27.83 -37.05 -23.33
CA TYR A 779 -28.46 -36.80 -22.03
C TYR A 779 -28.64 -35.32 -21.67
N GLY A 780 -29.82 -34.95 -21.17
CA GLY A 780 -30.15 -33.58 -20.79
C GLY A 780 -30.52 -32.66 -21.96
N LYS A 781 -30.34 -33.10 -23.21
CA LYS A 781 -31.17 -32.68 -24.34
C LYS A 781 -32.40 -33.59 -24.38
N ASN A 782 -33.48 -33.11 -25.00
CA ASN A 782 -34.63 -33.96 -25.28
C ASN A 782 -34.26 -34.97 -26.38
N ALA A 783 -34.73 -36.20 -26.27
CA ALA A 783 -34.75 -37.10 -27.42
C ALA A 783 -36.06 -36.87 -28.15
N VAL A 784 -36.00 -36.39 -29.38
CA VAL A 784 -37.18 -36.39 -30.24
C VAL A 784 -37.08 -37.67 -31.03
N ILE A 785 -37.82 -38.70 -30.60
CA ILE A 785 -37.69 -40.02 -31.20
C ILE A 785 -38.35 -39.97 -32.57
N THR A 786 -37.65 -39.57 -33.63
CA THR A 786 -38.24 -39.54 -34.96
C THR A 786 -38.73 -40.92 -35.40
N VAL A 787 -40.01 -40.95 -35.81
CA VAL A 787 -40.72 -42.11 -36.32
C VAL A 787 -41.42 -41.67 -37.59
N ASN A 788 -40.81 -41.99 -38.71
CA ASN A 788 -41.40 -42.79 -39.75
C ASN A 788 -42.96 -42.81 -39.88
N LEU A 789 -43.68 -41.88 -40.54
CA LEU A 789 -44.96 -42.10 -41.24
C LEU A 789 -45.04 -41.35 -42.60
N PHE A 790 -45.99 -41.63 -43.48
CA PHE A 790 -46.14 -41.12 -44.87
C PHE A 790 -47.11 -39.92 -45.04
N SER A 791 -47.02 -39.13 -46.13
CA SER A 791 -47.43 -37.70 -46.38
C SER A 791 -48.74 -37.15 -45.81
N ASP A 792 -49.58 -38.02 -45.31
CA ASP A 792 -51.03 -38.02 -45.50
C ASP A 792 -51.66 -39.23 -44.76
N VAL A 793 -50.92 -39.79 -43.80
CA VAL A 793 -51.37 -40.74 -42.78
C VAL A 793 -52.05 -39.97 -41.64
N PRO A 794 -53.36 -39.66 -41.60
CA PRO A 794 -53.92 -39.07 -40.37
C PRO A 794 -53.81 -40.01 -39.14
N GLY A 795 -53.62 -39.45 -37.95
CA GLY A 795 -53.91 -40.15 -36.68
C GLY A 795 -53.00 -39.81 -35.49
N ASN A 796 -52.66 -40.84 -34.70
CA ASN A 796 -51.60 -40.80 -33.68
C ASN A 796 -50.81 -42.12 -33.73
N VAL A 797 -49.48 -42.09 -33.52
CA VAL A 797 -48.74 -43.32 -33.12
C VAL A 797 -48.67 -43.42 -31.61
N LYS A 798 -48.63 -44.65 -31.13
CA LYS A 798 -48.48 -45.00 -29.73
C LYS A 798 -47.02 -45.40 -29.48
N ILE A 799 -46.33 -44.65 -28.63
CA ILE A 799 -44.89 -44.81 -28.35
C ILE A 799 -44.71 -45.21 -26.90
N THR A 800 -44.11 -46.39 -26.68
CA THR A 800 -43.79 -46.91 -25.36
C THR A 800 -42.28 -46.85 -25.12
N ILE A 801 -41.87 -46.26 -24.00
CA ILE A 801 -40.48 -46.21 -23.54
C ILE A 801 -40.48 -46.60 -22.06
N ASN A 802 -39.75 -47.65 -21.68
CA ASN A 802 -39.76 -48.20 -20.32
C ASN A 802 -41.19 -48.41 -19.75
N GLY A 803 -42.12 -48.92 -20.57
CA GLY A 803 -43.52 -49.14 -20.20
C GLY A 803 -44.40 -47.88 -20.12
N ASN A 804 -43.82 -46.68 -20.04
CA ASN A 804 -44.57 -45.44 -20.15
C ASN A 804 -44.95 -45.21 -21.62
N THR A 805 -46.25 -45.18 -21.90
CA THR A 805 -46.77 -44.99 -23.26
C THR A 805 -47.34 -43.59 -23.43
N GLN A 806 -46.98 -42.90 -24.49
CA GLN A 806 -47.67 -41.68 -24.93
C GLN A 806 -48.19 -41.79 -26.37
N LYS A 807 -49.17 -40.94 -26.68
CA LYS A 807 -49.67 -40.76 -28.05
C LYS A 807 -49.03 -39.51 -28.64
N ALA A 808 -48.54 -39.67 -29.85
CA ALA A 808 -47.88 -38.65 -30.64
C ALA A 808 -48.73 -38.42 -31.90
N LYS A 809 -48.96 -37.18 -32.36
CA LYS A 809 -50.00 -36.84 -33.35
C LYS A 809 -49.50 -36.80 -34.81
N ILE A 810 -49.94 -37.78 -35.60
CA ILE A 810 -49.63 -37.85 -37.03
C ILE A 810 -50.43 -36.77 -37.78
N THR A 811 -49.76 -35.70 -38.20
CA THR A 811 -50.38 -34.51 -38.82
C THR A 811 -49.95 -34.40 -40.28
N ASN A 812 -50.36 -35.41 -41.08
CA ASN A 812 -49.83 -35.89 -42.38
C ASN A 812 -48.95 -37.21 -42.28
N GLY A 813 -47.63 -37.34 -42.54
CA GLY A 813 -46.75 -38.48 -42.06
C GLY A 813 -45.58 -38.38 -41.01
N VAL A 814 -45.79 -38.43 -39.68
CA VAL A 814 -44.79 -38.56 -38.56
C VAL A 814 -45.57 -38.85 -37.27
N ALA A 815 -44.99 -38.69 -36.09
CA ALA A 815 -45.71 -37.99 -35.01
C ALA A 815 -44.69 -37.24 -34.15
N THR A 816 -44.97 -36.69 -32.97
CA THR A 816 -43.95 -36.04 -32.11
C THR A 816 -43.86 -36.76 -30.80
N TYR A 817 -42.66 -37.22 -30.48
CA TYR A 817 -42.35 -37.55 -29.11
C TYR A 817 -40.95 -37.10 -28.72
N THR A 818 -40.92 -35.81 -28.40
CA THR A 818 -39.92 -35.10 -27.60
C THR A 818 -39.99 -35.64 -26.17
N VAL A 819 -39.28 -36.73 -25.90
CA VAL A 819 -39.11 -37.27 -24.55
C VAL A 819 -37.93 -36.57 -23.86
N SER A 820 -38.21 -35.97 -22.70
CA SER A 820 -37.22 -35.28 -21.87
C SER A 820 -36.85 -36.12 -20.65
N GLY A 821 -35.79 -35.73 -19.92
CA GLY A 821 -35.46 -36.29 -18.61
C GLY A 821 -34.94 -37.73 -18.55
N LEU A 822 -34.85 -38.45 -19.68
CA LEU A 822 -34.28 -39.80 -19.70
C LEU A 822 -32.78 -39.79 -19.34
N ASN A 823 -32.36 -40.82 -18.60
CA ASN A 823 -30.97 -41.12 -18.31
C ASN A 823 -30.25 -41.69 -19.56
N TYR A 824 -28.95 -41.97 -19.47
CA TYR A 824 -28.26 -42.79 -20.47
C TYR A 824 -28.78 -44.23 -20.45
N GLY A 825 -28.98 -44.76 -21.65
CA GLY A 825 -29.36 -46.13 -21.88
C GLY A 825 -29.61 -46.39 -23.36
N LEU A 826 -29.66 -47.66 -23.73
CA LEU A 826 -30.32 -48.09 -24.95
C LEU A 826 -31.75 -48.46 -24.57
N TYR A 827 -32.66 -47.52 -24.73
CA TYR A 827 -34.08 -47.76 -24.44
C TYR A 827 -34.71 -48.46 -25.64
N PRO A 828 -35.30 -49.66 -25.47
CA PRO A 828 -36.20 -50.18 -26.48
C PRO A 828 -37.39 -49.21 -26.58
N VAL A 829 -37.70 -48.81 -27.80
CA VAL A 829 -38.84 -47.94 -28.08
C VAL A 829 -39.77 -48.70 -29.01
N GLU A 830 -40.87 -49.16 -28.43
CA GLU A 830 -41.94 -49.81 -29.17
C GLU A 830 -42.84 -48.72 -29.72
N ILE A 831 -42.80 -48.49 -31.04
CA ILE A 831 -43.76 -47.62 -31.70
C ILE A 831 -44.74 -48.46 -32.49
N SER A 832 -46.01 -48.36 -32.11
CA SER A 832 -47.12 -48.92 -32.86
C SER A 832 -47.92 -47.80 -33.49
N TYR A 833 -47.95 -47.76 -34.82
CA TYR A 833 -49.04 -47.10 -35.52
C TYR A 833 -50.22 -48.06 -35.62
N LEU A 834 -51.39 -47.62 -35.17
CA LEU A 834 -52.60 -48.44 -35.16
C LEU A 834 -53.30 -48.52 -36.53
N GLY A 835 -52.75 -47.89 -37.57
CA GLY A 835 -53.26 -47.92 -38.94
C GLY A 835 -54.37 -46.90 -39.23
N ASN A 836 -54.64 -46.68 -40.52
CA ASN A 836 -55.82 -45.96 -41.00
C ASN A 836 -56.31 -46.52 -42.35
N TYR A 837 -57.10 -45.73 -43.08
CA TYR A 837 -57.71 -46.13 -44.36
C TYR A 837 -56.78 -46.02 -45.58
N LYS A 838 -55.68 -45.26 -45.51
CA LYS A 838 -54.69 -45.15 -46.59
C LYS A 838 -53.44 -46.01 -46.30
N TYR A 839 -53.11 -46.21 -45.02
CA TYR A 839 -51.88 -46.85 -44.53
C TYR A 839 -52.10 -47.96 -43.52
N ALA A 840 -51.25 -48.99 -43.58
CA ALA A 840 -51.35 -50.17 -42.73
C ALA A 840 -51.18 -49.86 -41.22
N ALA A 841 -51.78 -50.69 -40.37
CA ALA A 841 -51.32 -50.81 -38.98
C ALA A 841 -49.94 -51.47 -38.99
N ASP A 842 -48.97 -50.84 -38.36
CA ASP A 842 -47.57 -51.23 -38.46
C ASP A 842 -46.83 -50.81 -37.20
N SER A 843 -45.85 -51.61 -36.79
CA SER A 843 -45.16 -51.41 -35.53
C SER A 843 -43.71 -51.85 -35.61
N ILE A 844 -42.82 -50.95 -35.23
CA ILE A 844 -41.40 -51.24 -35.10
C ILE A 844 -40.93 -51.03 -33.68
N ASN A 845 -39.90 -51.79 -33.34
CA ASN A 845 -39.06 -51.51 -32.21
C ASN A 845 -37.81 -50.81 -32.74
N THR A 846 -37.68 -49.52 -32.47
CA THR A 846 -36.37 -48.85 -32.59
C THR A 846 -35.67 -48.87 -31.24
N THR A 847 -34.47 -48.28 -31.20
CA THR A 847 -33.81 -47.97 -29.94
C THR A 847 -33.58 -46.48 -29.84
N LEU A 848 -34.12 -45.87 -28.78
CA LEU A 848 -33.63 -44.58 -28.33
C LEU A 848 -32.33 -44.85 -27.57
N LYS A 849 -31.21 -44.62 -28.25
CA LYS A 849 -29.91 -44.55 -27.61
C LYS A 849 -29.74 -43.15 -27.03
N VAL A 850 -30.07 -42.95 -25.76
CA VAL A 850 -29.57 -41.74 -25.08
C VAL A 850 -28.06 -41.95 -24.93
N ASN A 851 -27.29 -41.44 -25.90
CA ASN A 851 -25.85 -41.37 -25.76
C ASN A 851 -25.53 -40.45 -24.58
N LYS A 852 -24.38 -40.71 -23.96
CA LYS A 852 -23.94 -39.85 -22.87
C LYS A 852 -23.58 -38.47 -23.43
N ASN A 853 -23.96 -37.40 -22.73
CA ASN A 853 -23.65 -36.04 -23.16
C ASN A 853 -22.22 -35.64 -22.77
N SER A 854 -21.66 -34.62 -23.41
CA SER A 854 -20.40 -33.98 -23.02
C SER A 854 -20.61 -33.15 -21.75
N PRO A 855 -19.98 -33.51 -20.61
CA PRO A 855 -20.18 -32.81 -19.34
C PRO A 855 -19.59 -31.40 -19.28
N ILE A 856 -18.47 -31.13 -19.98
CA ILE A 856 -17.68 -29.90 -19.83
C ILE A 856 -17.96 -28.93 -21.01
N VAL A 857 -18.53 -27.77 -20.68
CA VAL A 857 -18.86 -26.70 -21.63
C VAL A 857 -17.62 -25.86 -21.93
N SER A 858 -17.03 -25.21 -20.91
CA SER A 858 -15.79 -24.45 -21.02
C SER A 858 -14.92 -24.61 -19.78
N ILE A 859 -13.65 -24.21 -19.90
CA ILE A 859 -12.70 -24.09 -18.80
C ILE A 859 -12.30 -22.62 -18.77
N VAL A 860 -12.35 -21.99 -17.61
CA VAL A 860 -11.81 -20.65 -17.37
C VAL A 860 -10.61 -20.81 -16.44
N ALA A 861 -9.46 -20.36 -16.91
CA ALA A 861 -8.21 -20.32 -16.16
C ALA A 861 -7.50 -19.04 -16.61
N ASN A 862 -7.49 -18.02 -15.76
CA ASN A 862 -6.87 -16.73 -16.06
C ASN A 862 -5.37 -16.83 -15.78
N ASP A 863 -4.55 -16.16 -16.60
CA ASP A 863 -3.11 -16.04 -16.37
C ASP A 863 -2.84 -15.36 -15.01
N ILE A 864 -1.77 -15.80 -14.33
CA ILE A 864 -1.38 -15.35 -12.97
C ILE A 864 0.12 -15.07 -12.87
N ALA A 865 0.55 -14.40 -11.80
CA ALA A 865 1.97 -14.31 -11.42
C ALA A 865 2.44 -15.55 -10.62
N TYR A 866 3.75 -15.80 -10.63
CA TYR A 866 4.34 -16.82 -9.77
C TYR A 866 4.09 -16.51 -8.29
N ASN A 867 3.79 -17.56 -7.50
CA ASN A 867 3.22 -17.53 -6.13
C ASN A 867 1.75 -17.13 -5.98
N GLU A 868 1.03 -16.77 -7.04
CA GLU A 868 -0.43 -16.61 -6.97
C GLU A 868 -1.19 -17.95 -7.04
N ASN A 869 -2.47 -17.89 -6.66
CA ASN A 869 -3.37 -19.04 -6.52
C ASN A 869 -4.24 -19.21 -7.77
N ALA A 870 -3.79 -20.04 -8.71
CA ALA A 870 -4.51 -20.28 -9.97
C ALA A 870 -5.85 -21.00 -9.74
N THR A 871 -6.95 -20.28 -9.89
CA THR A 871 -8.30 -20.83 -9.73
C THR A 871 -8.87 -21.23 -11.09
N VAL A 872 -8.91 -22.54 -11.34
CA VAL A 872 -9.45 -23.14 -12.57
C VAL A 872 -10.94 -23.43 -12.35
N THR A 873 -11.80 -22.68 -13.01
CA THR A 873 -13.26 -22.85 -12.96
C THR A 873 -13.76 -23.59 -14.19
N VAL A 874 -14.41 -24.73 -13.98
CA VAL A 874 -15.00 -25.57 -15.02
C VAL A 874 -16.49 -25.28 -15.10
N ASN A 875 -16.96 -24.86 -16.27
CA ASN A 875 -18.37 -24.71 -16.58
C ASN A 875 -18.91 -26.04 -17.14
N LEU A 876 -19.93 -26.61 -16.49
CA LEU A 876 -20.51 -27.90 -16.84
C LEU A 876 -21.95 -27.78 -17.35
N ALA A 877 -22.41 -28.82 -18.04
CA ALA A 877 -23.78 -28.91 -18.51
C ALA A 877 -24.80 -28.99 -17.35
N LYS A 878 -26.04 -28.55 -17.61
CA LYS A 878 -27.18 -28.69 -16.68
C LYS A 878 -27.33 -30.16 -16.27
N ASN A 879 -27.29 -30.44 -14.96
CA ASN A 879 -27.43 -31.75 -14.33
C ASN A 879 -26.22 -32.72 -14.37
N VAL A 880 -24.99 -32.25 -14.61
CA VAL A 880 -23.78 -33.09 -14.35
C VAL A 880 -23.60 -33.28 -12.83
N ALA A 881 -24.02 -34.43 -12.32
CA ALA A 881 -23.82 -34.82 -10.92
C ALA A 881 -22.56 -35.68 -10.74
N GLY A 882 -21.75 -35.37 -9.71
CA GLY A 882 -20.54 -36.11 -9.37
C GLY A 882 -19.36 -35.18 -9.07
N ASN A 883 -18.18 -35.55 -9.54
CA ASN A 883 -16.95 -34.79 -9.38
C ASN A 883 -16.20 -34.72 -10.71
N VAL A 884 -15.57 -33.59 -11.01
CA VAL A 884 -14.49 -33.52 -12.01
C VAL A 884 -13.17 -33.89 -11.34
N ARG A 885 -12.16 -34.21 -12.16
CA ARG A 885 -10.74 -34.21 -11.80
C ARG A 885 -10.06 -33.16 -12.66
N ILE A 886 -9.70 -32.03 -12.07
CA ILE A 886 -8.95 -30.96 -12.73
C ILE A 886 -7.47 -31.26 -12.51
N THR A 887 -6.72 -31.46 -13.58
CA THR A 887 -5.28 -31.73 -13.51
C THR A 887 -4.51 -30.52 -14.03
N VAL A 888 -3.58 -29.99 -13.24
CA VAL A 888 -2.59 -28.99 -13.65
C VAL A 888 -1.21 -29.50 -13.26
N ASN A 889 -0.27 -29.58 -14.21
CA ASN A 889 1.08 -30.14 -13.98
C ASN A 889 1.10 -31.52 -13.30
N GLY A 890 0.11 -32.37 -13.59
CA GLY A 890 -0.05 -33.70 -13.01
C GLY A 890 -0.74 -33.73 -11.63
N VAL A 891 -0.68 -32.65 -10.85
CA VAL A 891 -1.48 -32.51 -9.62
C VAL A 891 -2.96 -32.50 -10.00
N THR A 892 -3.77 -33.34 -9.36
CA THR A 892 -5.13 -33.65 -9.83
C THR A 892 -6.16 -33.51 -8.72
N GLU A 893 -6.87 -32.38 -8.70
CA GLU A 893 -7.90 -32.08 -7.71
C GLU A 893 -9.28 -32.63 -8.09
N LYS A 894 -9.95 -33.28 -7.13
CA LYS A 894 -11.22 -33.97 -7.34
C LYS A 894 -12.39 -33.14 -6.80
N VAL A 895 -12.80 -32.14 -7.56
CA VAL A 895 -13.83 -31.16 -7.15
C VAL A 895 -15.25 -31.70 -7.34
N LYS A 896 -16.08 -31.58 -6.29
CA LYS A 896 -17.52 -31.83 -6.36
C LYS A 896 -18.22 -30.75 -7.18
N ILE A 897 -19.10 -31.16 -8.09
CA ILE A 897 -19.86 -30.23 -8.93
C ILE A 897 -21.03 -29.64 -8.13
N VAL A 898 -21.18 -28.32 -8.17
CA VAL A 898 -22.24 -27.54 -7.50
C VAL A 898 -22.76 -26.48 -8.47
N ASN A 899 -24.09 -26.39 -8.65
CA ASN A 899 -24.74 -25.37 -9.48
C ASN A 899 -24.14 -25.18 -10.90
N LYS A 900 -23.81 -26.29 -11.58
CA LYS A 900 -23.12 -26.37 -12.89
C LYS A 900 -21.63 -25.96 -12.89
N LEU A 901 -21.07 -25.56 -11.75
CA LEU A 901 -19.66 -25.19 -11.62
C LEU A 901 -18.87 -26.28 -10.89
N ALA A 902 -17.59 -26.36 -11.17
CA ALA A 902 -16.60 -26.99 -10.31
C ALA A 902 -15.29 -26.20 -10.42
N SER A 903 -14.80 -25.67 -9.31
CA SER A 903 -13.57 -24.88 -9.28
C SER A 903 -12.53 -25.50 -8.35
N ALA A 904 -11.27 -25.54 -8.79
CA ALA A 904 -10.12 -25.89 -7.95
C ALA A 904 -9.09 -24.77 -8.00
N THR A 905 -8.54 -24.45 -6.84
CA THR A 905 -7.39 -23.57 -6.70
C THR A 905 -6.10 -24.40 -6.64
N PHE A 906 -5.16 -24.10 -7.52
CA PHE A 906 -3.85 -24.73 -7.60
C PHE A 906 -2.78 -23.76 -7.12
N THR A 907 -1.91 -24.23 -6.23
CA THR A 907 -0.88 -23.42 -5.56
C THR A 907 0.52 -23.91 -5.94
N GLY A 908 1.51 -23.02 -5.96
CA GLY A 908 2.91 -23.41 -6.23
C GLY A 908 3.19 -23.85 -7.67
N LEU A 909 2.41 -23.34 -8.64
CA LEU A 909 2.65 -23.56 -10.06
C LEU A 909 3.88 -22.78 -10.52
N LYS A 910 4.81 -23.45 -11.22
CA LYS A 910 6.05 -22.86 -11.80
C LYS A 910 5.73 -21.77 -12.83
N ALA A 911 6.66 -20.87 -13.14
CA ALA A 911 6.40 -19.94 -14.26
C ALA A 911 6.58 -20.65 -15.62
N GLY A 912 5.86 -20.17 -16.63
CA GLY A 912 5.68 -20.84 -17.93
C GLY A 912 4.20 -21.18 -18.20
N THR A 913 3.94 -21.85 -19.32
CA THR A 913 2.58 -22.29 -19.71
C THR A 913 2.31 -23.70 -19.19
N HIS A 914 1.16 -23.89 -18.54
CA HIS A 914 0.71 -25.18 -18.00
C HIS A 914 -0.53 -25.70 -18.72
N ASP A 915 -0.52 -27.01 -18.99
CA ASP A 915 -1.70 -27.72 -19.47
C ASP A 915 -2.71 -27.94 -18.33
N VAL A 916 -3.85 -27.26 -18.43
CA VAL A 916 -5.02 -27.44 -17.58
C VAL A 916 -5.90 -28.54 -18.19
N LYS A 917 -5.67 -29.79 -17.77
CA LYS A 917 -6.37 -30.97 -18.25
C LYS A 917 -7.54 -31.32 -17.34
N VAL A 918 -8.75 -30.90 -17.69
CA VAL A 918 -9.96 -31.25 -16.96
C VAL A 918 -10.49 -32.59 -17.47
N THR A 919 -10.60 -33.57 -16.58
CA THR A 919 -11.19 -34.88 -16.86
C THR A 919 -12.47 -35.08 -16.04
N TYR A 920 -13.56 -35.41 -16.70
CA TYR A 920 -14.72 -36.02 -16.06
C TYR A 920 -14.69 -37.51 -16.39
N ALA A 921 -14.78 -38.37 -15.37
CA ALA A 921 -14.64 -39.84 -15.54
C ALA A 921 -15.83 -40.50 -16.27
N GLY A 922 -16.83 -39.70 -16.63
CA GLY A 922 -18.16 -40.18 -16.97
C GLY A 922 -18.96 -40.53 -15.71
N ASN A 923 -20.27 -40.61 -15.87
CA ASN A 923 -21.13 -41.33 -14.95
C ASN A 923 -22.04 -42.24 -15.78
N ILE A 924 -23.24 -42.57 -15.33
CA ILE A 924 -24.22 -43.20 -16.22
C ILE A 924 -24.53 -42.28 -17.41
N ASN A 925 -24.88 -41.02 -17.15
CA ASN A 925 -25.44 -40.03 -18.08
C ASN A 925 -24.46 -39.22 -18.95
N TYR A 926 -23.21 -39.02 -18.54
CA TYR A 926 -22.22 -38.19 -19.24
C TYR A 926 -21.00 -39.01 -19.67
N VAL A 927 -20.44 -38.70 -20.86
CA VAL A 927 -19.24 -39.41 -21.36
C VAL A 927 -18.08 -39.16 -20.42
N ALA A 928 -17.13 -40.09 -20.40
CA ALA A 928 -15.78 -39.74 -19.99
C ALA A 928 -15.26 -38.68 -20.98
N GLN A 929 -15.01 -37.46 -20.51
CA GLN A 929 -14.55 -36.35 -21.33
C GLN A 929 -13.27 -35.79 -20.72
N THR A 930 -12.27 -35.57 -21.59
CA THR A 930 -11.16 -34.69 -21.30
C THR A 930 -11.35 -33.41 -22.11
N LYS A 931 -11.09 -32.25 -21.50
CA LYS A 931 -10.81 -30.99 -22.20
C LYS A 931 -9.50 -30.43 -21.66
N THR A 932 -8.79 -29.71 -22.52
CA THR A 932 -7.56 -28.98 -22.18
C THR A 932 -7.78 -27.49 -22.37
N ALA A 933 -7.14 -26.70 -21.51
CA ALA A 933 -6.90 -25.28 -21.66
C ALA A 933 -5.45 -25.00 -21.26
N THR A 934 -4.94 -23.81 -21.57
CA THR A 934 -3.62 -23.36 -21.10
C THR A 934 -3.79 -22.32 -20.01
N LEU A 935 -2.88 -22.32 -19.05
CA LEU A 935 -2.72 -21.32 -18.00
C LEU A 935 -1.27 -20.81 -18.06
N LYS A 936 -1.04 -19.53 -18.28
CA LYS A 936 0.30 -18.95 -18.21
C LYS A 936 0.54 -18.42 -16.80
N VAL A 937 1.64 -18.86 -16.19
CA VAL A 937 2.16 -18.27 -14.96
C VAL A 937 3.34 -17.39 -15.36
N VAL A 938 3.22 -16.07 -15.18
CA VAL A 938 4.32 -15.13 -15.46
C VAL A 938 5.33 -15.16 -14.32
N LYS A 939 6.60 -14.89 -14.65
CA LYS A 939 7.69 -14.93 -13.67
C LYS A 939 7.53 -13.83 -12.61
N GLY A 940 7.75 -14.18 -11.35
CA GLY A 940 7.72 -13.22 -10.24
C GLY A 940 9.02 -12.41 -10.10
N THR A 941 9.00 -11.37 -9.27
CA THR A 941 10.16 -10.60 -8.82
C THR A 941 10.72 -11.20 -7.52
N PRO A 942 11.89 -11.87 -7.52
CA PRO A 942 12.34 -12.70 -6.39
C PRO A 942 12.83 -11.95 -5.15
N ILE A 943 13.36 -10.73 -5.28
CA ILE A 943 13.95 -9.97 -4.17
C ILE A 943 12.86 -9.08 -3.56
N ILE A 944 12.59 -9.27 -2.27
CA ILE A 944 11.65 -8.48 -1.48
C ILE A 944 12.36 -7.26 -0.89
N SER A 945 13.55 -7.46 -0.30
CA SER A 945 14.43 -6.41 0.17
C SER A 945 15.87 -6.89 0.32
N ALA A 946 16.81 -5.96 0.43
CA ALA A 946 18.14 -6.23 0.98
C ALA A 946 18.42 -5.22 2.09
N ASP A 947 18.63 -5.73 3.30
CA ASP A 947 19.11 -4.96 4.44
C ASP A 947 20.65 -5.04 4.51
N ALA A 948 21.27 -3.92 4.86
CA ALA A 948 22.72 -3.76 4.89
C ALA A 948 23.09 -2.83 6.06
N PRO A 949 22.83 -3.26 7.31
CA PRO A 949 22.96 -2.41 8.48
C PRO A 949 24.40 -1.94 8.67
N ASP A 950 24.55 -0.68 9.07
CA ASP A 950 25.84 -0.04 9.33
C ASP A 950 26.68 -0.84 10.34
N ALA A 951 27.98 -0.93 10.10
CA ALA A 951 28.89 -1.76 10.89
C ALA A 951 30.14 -1.00 11.36
N ASP A 952 30.56 -1.27 12.59
CA ASP A 952 31.81 -0.76 13.18
C ASP A 952 33.03 -1.30 12.41
N TYR A 953 33.98 -0.43 12.08
CA TYR A 953 35.25 -0.85 11.50
C TYR A 953 35.98 -1.87 12.40
N GLY A 954 36.40 -2.98 11.78
CA GLY A 954 37.08 -4.09 12.46
C GLY A 954 36.16 -5.26 12.79
N GLU A 955 34.84 -5.02 12.83
CA GLU A 955 33.80 -6.04 12.85
C GLU A 955 33.43 -6.49 11.42
N ASP A 956 32.61 -7.54 11.34
CA ASP A 956 32.12 -8.11 10.08
C ASP A 956 30.73 -7.56 9.74
N ALA A 957 30.56 -6.94 8.56
CA ALA A 957 29.26 -6.42 8.12
C ALA A 957 28.41 -7.54 7.52
N VAL A 958 27.13 -7.64 7.91
CA VAL A 958 26.23 -8.74 7.53
C VAL A 958 25.05 -8.21 6.71
N ILE A 959 25.17 -8.32 5.39
CA ILE A 959 24.12 -7.96 4.43
C ILE A 959 23.09 -9.09 4.39
N SER A 960 21.84 -8.78 4.69
CA SER A 960 20.74 -9.75 4.80
C SER A 960 19.73 -9.53 3.67
N VAL A 961 19.74 -10.42 2.67
CA VAL A 961 18.80 -10.35 1.55
C VAL A 961 17.55 -11.20 1.86
N ALA A 962 16.38 -10.57 1.78
CA ALA A 962 15.09 -11.23 1.89
C ALA A 962 14.48 -11.44 0.50
N LEU A 963 14.17 -12.70 0.21
CA LEU A 963 13.55 -13.19 -1.01
C LEU A 963 12.34 -14.05 -0.65
N PHE A 964 11.52 -14.41 -1.63
CA PHE A 964 10.47 -15.41 -1.41
C PHE A 964 11.08 -16.77 -1.00
N LYS A 965 10.42 -17.48 -0.08
CA LYS A 965 10.98 -18.64 0.64
C LYS A 965 11.44 -19.80 -0.24
N ASP A 966 10.89 -19.91 -1.44
CA ASP A 966 11.17 -20.97 -2.40
C ASP A 966 12.24 -20.60 -3.43
N VAL A 967 12.75 -19.36 -3.45
CA VAL A 967 13.75 -18.91 -4.44
C VAL A 967 15.03 -19.75 -4.30
N PRO A 968 15.40 -20.55 -5.33
CA PRO A 968 16.55 -21.43 -5.27
C PRO A 968 17.84 -20.77 -5.74
N GLY A 969 18.98 -21.33 -5.35
CA GLY A 969 20.29 -20.99 -5.89
C GLY A 969 21.03 -19.97 -5.02
N ASN A 970 21.60 -18.94 -5.67
CA ASN A 970 22.45 -17.94 -5.02
C ASN A 970 22.07 -16.54 -5.52
N VAL A 971 22.15 -15.53 -4.67
CA VAL A 971 22.28 -14.13 -5.09
C VAL A 971 23.75 -13.78 -5.30
N ARG A 972 24.04 -12.87 -6.23
CA ARG A 972 25.34 -12.20 -6.35
C ARG A 972 25.27 -10.91 -5.55
N VAL A 973 25.95 -10.84 -4.41
CA VAL A 973 26.07 -9.60 -3.62
C VAL A 973 27.38 -8.93 -4.01
N THR A 974 27.33 -7.63 -4.29
CA THR A 974 28.49 -6.84 -4.73
C THR A 974 28.68 -5.66 -3.80
N VAL A 975 29.87 -5.52 -3.23
CA VAL A 975 30.26 -4.44 -2.31
C VAL A 975 31.66 -3.99 -2.70
N ASN A 976 31.88 -2.68 -2.84
CA ASN A 976 33.18 -2.12 -3.22
C ASN A 976 33.80 -2.77 -4.49
N GLY A 977 32.96 -3.06 -5.50
CA GLY A 977 33.35 -3.77 -6.73
C GLY A 977 33.63 -5.27 -6.60
N ILE A 978 33.80 -5.79 -5.39
CA ILE A 978 33.96 -7.23 -5.14
C ILE A 978 32.58 -7.89 -5.15
N SER A 979 32.39 -8.88 -6.01
CA SER A 979 31.15 -9.67 -6.08
C SER A 979 31.35 -11.09 -5.57
N GLU A 980 30.49 -11.52 -4.66
CA GLU A 980 30.43 -12.91 -4.20
C GLU A 980 29.05 -13.55 -4.40
N ARG A 981 29.01 -14.89 -4.41
CA ARG A 981 27.77 -15.66 -4.58
C ARG A 981 27.31 -16.30 -3.28
N THR A 982 26.27 -15.72 -2.69
CA THR A 982 25.70 -16.12 -1.41
C THR A 982 24.50 -17.04 -1.62
N LYS A 983 24.54 -18.22 -1.01
CA LYS A 983 23.50 -19.24 -1.13
C LYS A 983 22.21 -18.80 -0.45
N ILE A 984 21.09 -18.93 -1.16
CA ILE A 984 19.74 -18.69 -0.62
C ILE A 984 19.28 -19.93 0.15
N THR A 985 18.73 -19.72 1.35
CA THR A 985 18.20 -20.76 2.23
C THR A 985 16.86 -20.28 2.78
N ASN A 986 15.76 -20.94 2.43
CA ASN A 986 14.40 -20.58 2.89
C ASN A 986 14.00 -19.11 2.59
N GLY A 987 14.49 -18.55 1.48
CA GLY A 987 14.27 -17.15 1.09
C GLY A 987 15.26 -16.14 1.69
N GLU A 988 16.17 -16.56 2.56
CA GLU A 988 17.15 -15.69 3.19
C GLU A 988 18.55 -15.95 2.60
N ALA A 989 19.33 -14.89 2.37
CA ALA A 989 20.73 -15.00 1.98
C ALA A 989 21.58 -13.94 2.71
N THR A 990 22.42 -14.39 3.64
CA THR A 990 23.30 -13.54 4.45
C THR A 990 24.72 -13.51 3.87
N TYR A 991 25.16 -12.36 3.36
CA TYR A 991 26.54 -12.15 2.93
C TYR A 991 27.32 -11.39 4.00
N THR A 992 28.36 -12.02 4.53
CA THR A 992 29.28 -11.40 5.48
C THR A 992 30.50 -10.84 4.73
N VAL A 993 30.78 -9.56 4.91
CA VAL A 993 31.94 -8.88 4.30
C VAL A 993 32.83 -8.27 5.38
N SER A 994 34.10 -8.71 5.38
CA SER A 994 35.10 -8.40 6.40
C SER A 994 36.13 -7.39 5.92
N GLY A 995 36.67 -6.59 6.83
CA GLY A 995 37.88 -5.80 6.57
C GLY A 995 37.72 -4.63 5.59
N LEU A 996 36.48 -4.20 5.34
CA LEU A 996 36.19 -2.92 4.68
C LEU A 996 36.79 -1.75 5.48
N LYS A 997 37.10 -0.65 4.81
CA LYS A 997 37.51 0.61 5.45
C LYS A 997 36.26 1.40 5.85
N THR A 998 36.43 2.42 6.68
CA THR A 998 35.36 3.39 6.94
C THR A 998 34.97 4.12 5.66
N GLY A 999 33.68 4.17 5.36
CA GLY A 999 33.15 4.72 4.12
C GLY A 999 31.74 4.22 3.82
N SER A 1000 31.11 4.82 2.81
CA SER A 1000 29.79 4.41 2.30
C SER A 1000 29.98 3.55 1.05
N TYR A 1001 29.35 2.38 1.01
CA TYR A 1001 29.47 1.42 -0.08
C TYR A 1001 28.10 1.11 -0.69
N GLU A 1002 27.98 1.24 -2.01
CA GLU A 1002 26.84 0.67 -2.71
C GLU A 1002 26.88 -0.86 -2.59
N VAL A 1003 25.78 -1.43 -2.12
CA VAL A 1003 25.51 -2.86 -2.10
C VAL A 1003 24.55 -3.17 -3.25
N THR A 1004 25.09 -3.64 -4.37
CA THR A 1004 24.30 -4.17 -5.48
C THR A 1004 24.05 -5.66 -5.26
N VAL A 1005 22.79 -6.03 -5.02
CA VAL A 1005 22.32 -7.41 -4.95
C VAL A 1005 21.66 -7.78 -6.28
N TYR A 1006 22.19 -8.81 -6.95
CA TYR A 1006 21.68 -9.29 -8.22
C TYR A 1006 21.24 -10.76 -8.12
N TYR A 1007 19.98 -11.02 -8.44
CA TYR A 1007 19.51 -12.37 -8.76
C TYR A 1007 19.41 -12.53 -10.27
N ALA A 1008 20.07 -13.54 -10.83
CA ALA A 1008 20.14 -13.77 -12.28
C ALA A 1008 18.82 -14.27 -12.92
N GLY A 1009 17.77 -14.42 -12.12
CA GLY A 1009 16.53 -15.08 -12.52
C GLY A 1009 16.67 -16.59 -12.57
N ASN A 1010 15.56 -17.27 -12.81
CA ASN A 1010 15.51 -18.71 -13.08
C ASN A 1010 14.28 -19.04 -13.94
N VAL A 1011 13.77 -20.27 -13.87
CA VAL A 1011 12.53 -20.68 -14.56
C VAL A 1011 11.27 -19.98 -14.03
N ASN A 1012 11.16 -19.76 -12.72
CA ASN A 1012 10.01 -19.19 -11.99
C ASN A 1012 10.10 -17.67 -11.78
N TYR A 1013 11.30 -17.11 -11.74
CA TYR A 1013 11.58 -15.75 -11.30
C TYR A 1013 12.40 -14.97 -12.33
N ASN A 1014 12.11 -13.67 -12.46
CA ASN A 1014 12.86 -12.75 -13.31
C ASN A 1014 14.26 -12.48 -12.76
N ALA A 1015 15.16 -12.01 -13.63
CA ALA A 1015 16.36 -11.35 -13.17
C ALA A 1015 15.98 -10.04 -12.48
N GLN A 1016 16.61 -9.73 -11.35
CA GLN A 1016 16.30 -8.55 -10.55
C GLN A 1016 17.58 -8.03 -9.88
N THR A 1017 17.76 -6.72 -9.97
CA THR A 1017 18.79 -5.98 -9.22
C THR A 1017 18.09 -5.19 -8.12
N PHE A 1018 18.64 -5.23 -6.91
CA PHE A 1018 18.26 -4.38 -5.79
C PHE A 1018 19.52 -3.64 -5.33
N LYS A 1019 19.40 -2.34 -5.04
CA LYS A 1019 20.49 -1.51 -4.53
C LYS A 1019 20.15 -1.00 -3.15
N THR A 1020 21.13 -1.02 -2.26
CA THR A 1020 21.10 -0.39 -0.94
C THR A 1020 22.50 0.11 -0.59
N THR A 1021 22.67 0.74 0.56
CA THR A 1021 23.94 1.32 1.01
C THR A 1021 24.35 0.71 2.34
N LEU A 1022 25.61 0.27 2.44
CA LEU A 1022 26.26 -0.13 3.68
C LEU A 1022 27.25 0.95 4.10
N ASN A 1023 27.10 1.54 5.29
CA ASN A 1023 28.11 2.44 5.83
C ASN A 1023 28.97 1.70 6.86
N ILE A 1024 30.28 1.72 6.65
CA ILE A 1024 31.24 1.28 7.65
C ILE A 1024 31.64 2.49 8.47
N VAL A 1025 31.19 2.51 9.73
CA VAL A 1025 31.43 3.58 10.68
C VAL A 1025 32.69 3.31 11.50
N LYS A 1026 33.16 4.30 12.26
CA LYS A 1026 34.38 4.13 13.08
C LYS A 1026 34.12 3.19 14.26
N GLY A 1027 34.98 2.18 14.44
CA GLY A 1027 34.83 1.19 15.51
C GLY A 1027 35.10 1.72 16.92
N THR A 1028 34.64 1.03 17.96
CA THR A 1028 34.98 1.37 19.36
C THR A 1028 36.35 0.76 19.82
N PRO A 1029 37.33 1.57 20.24
CA PRO A 1029 38.72 1.09 20.45
C PRO A 1029 39.01 0.37 21.77
N ILE A 1030 38.33 0.66 22.90
CA ILE A 1030 38.67 0.16 24.24
C ILE A 1030 37.62 -0.83 24.76
N THR A 1031 37.95 -2.12 24.70
CA THR A 1031 37.07 -3.21 25.14
C THR A 1031 36.98 -3.29 26.67
N ALA A 1032 38.08 -3.15 27.41
CA ALA A 1032 38.05 -3.14 28.88
C ALA A 1032 39.27 -2.44 29.53
N ILE A 1033 39.15 -2.11 30.82
CA ILE A 1033 40.29 -1.80 31.69
C ILE A 1033 40.33 -2.87 32.78
N SER A 1034 41.46 -3.54 32.93
CA SER A 1034 41.71 -4.52 33.97
C SER A 1034 42.75 -3.98 34.95
N VAL A 1035 42.35 -3.82 36.21
CA VAL A 1035 43.17 -3.30 37.31
C VAL A 1035 42.78 -4.00 38.61
N ASN A 1036 43.76 -4.33 39.45
CA ASN A 1036 43.56 -4.98 40.74
C ASN A 1036 43.72 -3.98 41.90
N ASN A 1037 42.91 -4.13 42.94
CA ASN A 1037 43.11 -3.42 44.21
C ASN A 1037 44.40 -3.89 44.89
N ILE A 1038 45.14 -2.97 45.52
CA ILE A 1038 46.46 -3.22 46.13
C ILE A 1038 46.55 -2.66 47.56
N ASN A 1039 47.69 -2.85 48.24
CA ASN A 1039 48.01 -2.14 49.49
C ASN A 1039 49.02 -1.00 49.26
N VAL A 1040 49.09 -0.07 50.21
CA VAL A 1040 50.11 1.00 50.21
C VAL A 1040 51.52 0.41 50.22
N GLY A 1041 52.25 0.63 49.12
CA GLY A 1041 53.62 0.14 48.92
C GLY A 1041 53.75 -0.96 47.87
N ASP A 1042 52.64 -1.54 47.41
CA ASP A 1042 52.60 -2.45 46.27
C ASP A 1042 52.63 -1.67 44.93
N THR A 1043 52.83 -2.37 43.81
CA THR A 1043 52.71 -1.81 42.45
C THR A 1043 51.32 -2.13 41.89
N ALA A 1044 50.58 -1.13 41.41
CA ALA A 1044 49.34 -1.33 40.67
C ALA A 1044 49.66 -1.54 39.19
N GLN A 1045 49.23 -2.67 38.62
CA GLN A 1045 49.25 -2.87 37.17
C GLN A 1045 47.87 -2.60 36.58
N ILE A 1046 47.84 -1.82 35.50
CA ILE A 1046 46.66 -1.43 34.74
C ILE A 1046 46.85 -1.91 33.32
N ASN A 1047 45.96 -2.78 32.85
CA ASN A 1047 45.95 -3.33 31.50
C ASN A 1047 44.71 -2.83 30.77
N VAL A 1048 44.88 -1.95 29.79
CA VAL A 1048 43.80 -1.48 28.93
C VAL A 1048 43.74 -2.40 27.71
N LEU A 1049 42.63 -3.11 27.56
CA LEU A 1049 42.34 -4.03 26.47
C LEU A 1049 41.63 -3.27 25.34
N THR A 1050 42.04 -3.51 24.10
CA THR A 1050 41.50 -2.83 22.92
C THR A 1050 40.68 -3.78 22.04
N ALA A 1051 39.99 -3.22 21.04
CA ALA A 1051 39.44 -3.99 19.94
C ALA A 1051 40.56 -4.48 18.99
N LYS A 1052 40.18 -5.36 18.06
CA LYS A 1052 41.06 -5.90 17.01
C LYS A 1052 41.54 -4.76 16.10
N ASN A 1053 42.78 -4.83 15.61
CA ASN A 1053 43.42 -3.82 14.72
C ASN A 1053 43.58 -2.40 15.31
N VAL A 1054 43.22 -2.14 16.57
CA VAL A 1054 43.44 -0.83 17.22
C VAL A 1054 44.94 -0.63 17.44
N ASN A 1055 45.49 0.40 16.78
CA ASN A 1055 46.92 0.71 16.77
C ASN A 1055 47.20 2.08 17.41
N GLY A 1056 48.43 2.30 17.86
CA GLY A 1056 48.89 3.58 18.40
C GLY A 1056 49.15 3.54 19.90
N ASN A 1057 48.67 4.56 20.63
CA ASN A 1057 48.91 4.72 22.07
C ASN A 1057 47.62 5.14 22.78
N ILE A 1058 47.46 4.72 24.04
CA ILE A 1058 46.40 5.14 24.96
C ILE A 1058 47.02 6.07 26.01
N ARG A 1059 46.31 7.13 26.39
CA ARG A 1059 46.63 7.93 27.57
C ARG A 1059 45.99 7.27 28.78
N ILE A 1060 46.77 6.89 29.78
CA ILE A 1060 46.28 6.28 31.03
C ILE A 1060 46.55 7.27 32.16
N THR A 1061 45.48 7.75 32.80
CA THR A 1061 45.51 8.71 33.91
C THR A 1061 45.20 8.01 35.23
N VAL A 1062 46.04 8.23 36.24
CA VAL A 1062 45.85 7.72 37.60
C VAL A 1062 46.27 8.81 38.59
N ASN A 1063 45.42 9.13 39.57
CA ASN A 1063 45.73 10.18 40.57
C ASN A 1063 46.12 11.54 39.92
N GLY A 1064 45.49 11.89 38.78
CA GLY A 1064 45.79 13.11 38.02
C GLY A 1064 47.12 13.12 37.26
N VAL A 1065 47.86 12.01 37.21
CA VAL A 1065 49.07 11.85 36.40
C VAL A 1065 48.75 11.00 35.17
N THR A 1066 49.03 11.52 33.98
CA THR A 1066 48.71 10.88 32.69
C THR A 1066 49.98 10.41 31.98
N GLU A 1067 50.04 9.13 31.63
CA GLU A 1067 51.12 8.56 30.80
C GLU A 1067 50.59 8.07 29.45
N ARG A 1068 51.39 8.25 28.38
CA ARG A 1068 51.08 7.75 27.03
C ARG A 1068 51.72 6.37 26.84
N VAL A 1069 50.89 5.33 26.80
CA VAL A 1069 51.32 3.93 26.75
C VAL A 1069 51.00 3.34 25.37
N ARG A 1070 51.98 2.68 24.75
CA ARG A 1070 51.81 2.04 23.43
C ARG A 1070 50.95 0.78 23.52
N ILE A 1071 50.05 0.60 22.55
CA ILE A 1071 49.29 -0.64 22.39
C ILE A 1071 50.22 -1.70 21.76
N VAL A 1072 50.27 -2.89 22.35
CA VAL A 1072 51.00 -4.06 21.85
C VAL A 1072 50.06 -5.26 21.91
N ASN A 1073 49.81 -5.92 20.77
CA ASN A 1073 48.94 -7.10 20.66
C ASN A 1073 47.55 -6.91 21.29
N GLY A 1074 46.97 -5.72 21.16
CA GLY A 1074 45.65 -5.37 21.71
C GLY A 1074 45.62 -4.99 23.20
N VAL A 1075 46.77 -4.75 23.83
CA VAL A 1075 46.88 -4.34 25.24
C VAL A 1075 47.84 -3.16 25.41
N ALA A 1076 47.47 -2.18 26.24
CA ALA A 1076 48.37 -1.15 26.75
C ALA A 1076 48.52 -1.30 28.28
N THR A 1077 49.74 -1.51 28.77
CA THR A 1077 50.03 -1.82 30.18
C THR A 1077 50.80 -0.69 30.87
N LEU A 1078 50.25 -0.15 31.97
CA LEU A 1078 50.92 0.78 32.87
C LEU A 1078 51.18 0.12 34.24
N ASN A 1079 52.33 0.43 34.85
CA ASN A 1079 52.67 0.01 36.21
C ASN A 1079 52.88 1.26 37.09
N VAL A 1080 52.00 1.49 38.07
CA VAL A 1080 52.00 2.68 38.94
C VAL A 1080 52.46 2.30 40.36
N THR A 1081 53.33 3.11 40.95
CA THR A 1081 53.90 2.89 42.30
C THR A 1081 53.69 4.11 43.20
N GLY A 1082 53.94 3.94 44.52
CA GLY A 1082 53.96 5.06 45.46
C GLY A 1082 52.60 5.65 45.85
N LEU A 1083 51.49 5.04 45.40
CA LEU A 1083 50.13 5.46 45.74
C LEU A 1083 49.87 5.40 47.26
N LYS A 1084 49.07 6.36 47.76
CA LYS A 1084 48.66 6.46 49.16
C LYS A 1084 47.37 5.67 49.37
N ALA A 1085 46.94 5.49 50.62
CA ALA A 1085 45.66 4.84 50.90
C ALA A 1085 44.49 5.72 50.42
N GLY A 1086 43.61 5.16 49.59
CA GLY A 1086 42.50 5.86 48.97
C GLY A 1086 41.92 5.07 47.78
N THR A 1087 40.86 5.59 47.18
CA THR A 1087 40.35 5.12 45.88
C THR A 1087 40.81 6.09 44.80
N TYR A 1088 41.26 5.55 43.68
CA TYR A 1088 41.73 6.30 42.53
C TYR A 1088 40.92 5.91 41.30
N ASP A 1089 40.45 6.90 40.55
CA ASP A 1089 39.93 6.67 39.21
C ASP A 1089 41.11 6.43 38.25
N VAL A 1090 40.92 5.43 37.38
CA VAL A 1090 41.83 5.03 36.32
C VAL A 1090 41.13 5.31 35.01
N THR A 1091 41.51 6.40 34.34
CA THR A 1091 40.90 6.83 33.08
C THR A 1091 41.82 6.44 31.92
N ALA A 1092 41.32 5.70 30.95
CA ALA A 1092 42.01 5.37 29.71
C ALA A 1092 41.35 6.09 28.54
N VAL A 1093 42.14 6.85 27.77
CA VAL A 1093 41.69 7.58 26.58
C VAL A 1093 42.43 7.08 25.35
N TYR A 1094 41.68 6.65 24.34
CA TYR A 1094 42.16 6.53 22.97
C TYR A 1094 41.74 7.78 22.20
N ALA A 1095 42.70 8.45 21.55
CA ALA A 1095 42.49 9.75 20.89
C ALA A 1095 41.56 9.67 19.66
N GLY A 1096 41.33 8.47 19.12
CA GLY A 1096 40.68 8.25 17.84
C GLY A 1096 41.71 8.00 16.73
N SER A 1097 41.20 7.71 15.54
CA SER A 1097 41.98 7.59 14.30
C SER A 1097 41.03 7.72 13.09
N THR A 1098 41.55 7.52 11.87
CA THR A 1098 40.74 7.34 10.65
C THR A 1098 39.66 6.28 10.83
N TYR A 1099 39.96 5.18 11.54
CA TYR A 1099 39.13 3.97 11.57
C TYR A 1099 38.44 3.67 12.90
N PHE A 1100 38.95 4.19 14.02
CA PHE A 1100 38.35 4.01 15.34
C PHE A 1100 37.94 5.34 15.94
N ASN A 1101 36.81 5.35 16.64
CA ASN A 1101 36.35 6.51 17.39
C ASN A 1101 37.35 6.89 18.48
N SER A 1102 37.37 8.16 18.86
CA SER A 1102 37.91 8.57 20.15
C SER A 1102 37.06 7.90 21.26
N GLN A 1103 37.68 7.49 22.36
CA GLN A 1103 36.95 6.86 23.47
C GLN A 1103 37.67 7.03 24.80
N THR A 1104 36.90 7.48 25.80
CA THR A 1104 37.30 7.50 27.21
C THR A 1104 36.61 6.35 27.94
N LYS A 1105 37.35 5.61 28.78
CA LYS A 1105 36.83 4.55 29.64
C LYS A 1105 37.42 4.68 31.04
N THR A 1106 36.66 4.30 32.07
CA THR A 1106 37.10 4.42 33.48
C THR A 1106 37.01 3.08 34.22
N ALA A 1107 37.87 2.93 35.23
CA ALA A 1107 37.82 1.88 36.23
C ALA A 1107 38.30 2.46 37.58
N THR A 1108 38.08 1.74 38.68
CA THR A 1108 38.52 2.17 40.02
C THR A 1108 39.63 1.28 40.57
N LEU A 1109 40.64 1.92 41.17
CA LEU A 1109 41.78 1.31 41.84
C LEU A 1109 41.73 1.69 43.32
N THR A 1110 41.39 0.73 44.18
CA THR A 1110 41.41 0.93 45.64
C THR A 1110 42.76 0.51 46.20
N VAL A 1111 43.44 1.44 46.86
CA VAL A 1111 44.70 1.23 47.56
C VAL A 1111 44.42 1.19 49.07
N SER A 1112 44.48 -0.02 49.63
CA SER A 1112 44.16 -0.28 51.04
C SER A 1112 45.35 -0.06 51.96
N LYS A 1113 45.09 0.24 53.24
CA LYS A 1113 46.11 0.15 54.28
C LYS A 1113 46.31 -1.30 54.69
N GLY A 1114 47.55 -1.77 54.73
CA GLY A 1114 47.87 -3.13 55.13
C GLY A 1114 47.51 -3.42 56.60
N SER A 1115 47.47 -4.70 56.95
CA SER A 1115 47.47 -5.16 58.35
C SER A 1115 48.89 -5.05 58.91
N PRO A 1116 49.14 -4.31 60.01
CA PRO A 1116 50.47 -4.26 60.65
C PRO A 1116 50.87 -5.55 61.37
N GLY A 1117 50.02 -6.58 61.40
CA GLY A 1117 50.33 -7.88 62.00
C GLY A 1117 50.51 -7.84 63.53
N LEU A 1118 49.83 -6.91 64.23
CA LEU A 1118 50.09 -6.65 65.64
C LEU A 1118 49.82 -7.89 66.50
N SER A 1119 50.86 -8.33 67.19
CA SER A 1119 50.87 -9.38 68.20
C SER A 1119 51.74 -8.93 69.38
N PHE A 1120 51.59 -9.54 70.56
CA PHE A 1120 52.51 -9.28 71.67
C PHE A 1120 52.60 -10.47 72.62
N THR A 1121 53.73 -10.54 73.33
CA THR A 1121 53.89 -11.35 74.54
C THR A 1121 54.03 -10.44 75.75
N ALA A 1122 53.64 -10.94 76.92
CA ALA A 1122 53.93 -10.31 78.20
C ALA A 1122 54.45 -11.42 79.13
N VAL A 1123 55.60 -11.17 79.77
CA VAL A 1123 56.31 -12.16 80.59
C VAL A 1123 56.76 -11.51 81.89
N THR A 1124 56.31 -12.08 83.02
CA THR A 1124 56.68 -11.65 84.37
C THR A 1124 57.94 -12.39 84.82
N LYS A 1125 58.97 -11.66 85.26
CA LYS A 1125 60.16 -12.24 85.91
C LYS A 1125 60.74 -11.25 86.93
N SER A 1126 61.02 -11.73 88.14
CA SER A 1126 61.64 -10.94 89.23
C SER A 1126 60.97 -9.58 89.50
N GLY A 1127 59.63 -9.57 89.59
CA GLY A 1127 58.85 -8.35 89.91
C GLY A 1127 58.69 -7.35 88.76
N LYS A 1128 59.09 -7.70 87.52
CA LYS A 1128 58.88 -6.90 86.31
C LYS A 1128 58.13 -7.69 85.25
N THR A 1129 57.14 -7.07 84.64
CA THR A 1129 56.37 -7.60 83.51
C THR A 1129 56.85 -6.94 82.23
N THR A 1130 57.60 -7.68 81.41
CA THR A 1130 58.08 -7.19 80.11
C THR A 1130 57.04 -7.49 79.04
N VAL A 1131 56.49 -6.44 78.44
CA VAL A 1131 55.58 -6.50 77.29
C VAL A 1131 56.39 -6.28 76.03
N THR A 1132 56.39 -7.25 75.11
CA THR A 1132 57.08 -7.19 73.82
C THR A 1132 56.05 -7.32 72.70
N ALA A 1133 55.77 -6.21 72.03
CA ALA A 1133 54.95 -6.19 70.83
C ALA A 1133 55.79 -6.49 69.58
N LYS A 1134 55.24 -7.32 68.69
CA LYS A 1134 55.72 -7.53 67.33
C LYS A 1134 54.73 -6.95 66.33
N ILE A 1135 55.26 -6.28 65.32
CA ILE A 1135 54.55 -5.52 64.30
C ILE A 1135 55.37 -5.53 62.99
N ALA A 1136 54.81 -5.11 61.86
CA ALA A 1136 55.54 -4.98 60.60
C ALA A 1136 56.86 -4.19 60.78
N GLN A 1137 57.94 -4.64 60.11
CA GLN A 1137 59.31 -4.20 60.39
C GLN A 1137 59.53 -2.69 60.18
N ASP A 1138 58.82 -2.12 59.21
CA ASP A 1138 58.82 -0.72 58.79
C ASP A 1138 57.71 0.13 59.44
N ALA A 1139 56.89 -0.43 60.34
CA ALA A 1139 55.83 0.31 61.00
C ALA A 1139 56.40 1.42 61.92
N PRO A 1140 56.18 2.72 61.62
CA PRO A 1140 56.79 3.81 62.37
C PRO A 1140 56.00 4.15 63.63
N GLY A 1141 56.65 4.82 64.58
CA GLY A 1141 56.03 5.39 65.77
C GLY A 1141 56.10 4.47 66.98
N ASN A 1142 55.03 4.45 67.77
CA ASN A 1142 54.96 3.78 69.07
C ASN A 1142 53.73 2.85 69.14
N VAL A 1143 53.83 1.78 69.93
CA VAL A 1143 52.63 1.11 70.47
C VAL A 1143 52.26 1.73 71.83
N LYS A 1144 50.95 1.85 72.09
CA LYS A 1144 50.38 2.20 73.38
C LYS A 1144 50.08 0.91 74.14
N ILE A 1145 50.58 0.79 75.36
CA ILE A 1145 50.36 -0.37 76.24
C ILE A 1145 49.50 0.11 77.39
N ILE A 1146 48.30 -0.46 77.55
CA ILE A 1146 47.34 -0.09 78.59
C ILE A 1146 47.16 -1.29 79.52
N VAL A 1147 47.27 -1.08 80.83
CA VAL A 1147 47.02 -2.10 81.86
C VAL A 1147 45.74 -1.73 82.62
N ASP A 1148 44.81 -2.69 82.68
CA ASP A 1148 43.51 -2.61 83.37
C ASP A 1148 42.65 -1.40 82.97
N GLY A 1149 42.84 -0.92 81.74
CA GLY A 1149 42.11 0.23 81.18
C GLY A 1149 42.62 1.60 81.64
N VAL A 1150 43.37 1.68 82.74
CA VAL A 1150 43.78 2.95 83.38
C VAL A 1150 45.24 3.31 83.07
N ASN A 1151 46.18 2.43 83.42
CA ASN A 1151 47.61 2.75 83.35
C ASN A 1151 48.11 2.68 81.90
N THR A 1152 48.67 3.78 81.39
CA THR A 1152 49.13 3.92 80.01
C THR A 1152 50.65 4.08 79.92
N TYR A 1153 51.28 3.27 79.09
CA TYR A 1153 52.68 3.35 78.71
C TYR A 1153 52.84 3.42 77.19
N THR A 1154 53.98 3.88 76.70
CA THR A 1154 54.31 3.92 75.28
C THR A 1154 55.67 3.26 75.02
N ALA A 1155 55.74 2.46 73.95
CA ALA A 1155 56.96 1.77 73.55
C ALA A 1155 57.27 2.09 72.09
N LYS A 1156 58.48 2.59 71.83
CA LYS A 1156 58.93 2.93 70.47
C LYS A 1156 59.16 1.67 69.64
N ILE A 1157 58.62 1.65 68.42
CA ILE A 1157 58.86 0.57 67.47
C ILE A 1157 60.25 0.77 66.86
N THR A 1158 61.06 -0.29 66.90
CA THR A 1158 62.37 -0.37 66.25
C THR A 1158 62.45 -1.73 65.56
N ASN A 1159 62.62 -1.74 64.22
CA ASN A 1159 62.67 -2.95 63.40
C ASN A 1159 61.53 -3.95 63.68
N GLY A 1160 60.29 -3.47 63.75
CA GLY A 1160 59.10 -4.30 64.01
C GLY A 1160 58.93 -4.82 65.44
N VAL A 1161 59.74 -4.35 66.39
CA VAL A 1161 59.63 -4.71 67.82
C VAL A 1161 59.49 -3.47 68.68
N ALA A 1162 58.58 -3.52 69.65
CA ALA A 1162 58.44 -2.49 70.68
C ALA A 1162 58.31 -3.15 72.05
N THR A 1163 59.26 -2.86 72.96
CA THR A 1163 59.36 -3.51 74.26
C THR A 1163 59.27 -2.50 75.39
N TYR A 1164 58.52 -2.82 76.45
CA TYR A 1164 58.43 -2.02 77.67
C TYR A 1164 58.39 -2.91 78.91
N ALA A 1165 59.09 -2.52 79.98
CA ALA A 1165 59.13 -3.26 81.24
C ALA A 1165 58.33 -2.51 82.32
N ILE A 1166 57.23 -3.10 82.76
CA ILE A 1166 56.35 -2.56 83.80
C ILE A 1166 56.80 -3.13 85.15
N SER A 1167 57.15 -2.26 86.09
CA SER A 1167 57.57 -2.63 87.45
C SER A 1167 56.49 -2.33 88.47
N GLY A 1168 56.27 -3.23 89.42
CA GLY A 1168 55.35 -2.99 90.54
C GLY A 1168 53.86 -3.20 90.22
N LEU A 1169 53.54 -4.06 89.26
CA LEU A 1169 52.20 -4.67 89.23
C LEU A 1169 52.02 -5.53 90.49
N ALA A 1170 50.84 -5.48 91.09
CA ALA A 1170 50.49 -6.32 92.23
C ALA A 1170 50.36 -7.79 91.79
N SER A 1171 50.33 -8.74 92.75
CA SER A 1171 49.98 -10.10 92.38
C SER A 1171 48.48 -10.22 92.14
N GLY A 1172 48.11 -10.83 91.02
CA GLY A 1172 46.73 -10.88 90.56
C GLY A 1172 46.59 -11.03 89.05
N SER A 1173 45.36 -10.85 88.55
CA SER A 1173 45.01 -10.95 87.14
C SER A 1173 44.97 -9.55 86.51
N HIS A 1174 45.85 -9.30 85.55
CA HIS A 1174 46.00 -8.00 84.88
C HIS A 1174 45.72 -8.12 83.38
N THR A 1175 44.88 -7.23 82.84
CA THR A 1175 44.55 -7.20 81.41
C THR A 1175 45.38 -6.16 80.69
N ILE A 1176 46.33 -6.65 79.87
CA ILE A 1176 47.19 -5.81 79.05
C ILE A 1176 46.57 -5.67 77.65
N LYS A 1177 46.30 -4.43 77.22
CA LYS A 1177 45.88 -4.08 75.87
C LYS A 1177 46.99 -3.31 75.17
N VAL A 1178 47.54 -3.89 74.10
CA VAL A 1178 48.51 -3.24 73.22
C VAL A 1178 47.77 -2.72 71.98
N THR A 1179 47.92 -1.43 71.71
CA THR A 1179 47.30 -0.72 70.57
C THR A 1179 48.38 -0.06 69.73
N TYR A 1180 48.40 -0.36 68.42
CA TYR A 1180 49.05 0.48 67.42
C TYR A 1180 48.02 1.44 66.81
N GLY A 1181 48.35 2.73 66.76
CA GLY A 1181 47.46 3.79 66.26
C GLY A 1181 47.21 3.75 64.75
N GLY A 1182 47.96 2.94 63.99
CA GLY A 1182 47.99 3.01 62.53
C GLY A 1182 48.88 4.16 62.03
N ASN A 1183 49.10 4.21 60.72
CA ASN A 1183 49.79 5.33 60.06
C ASN A 1183 49.19 5.54 58.64
N TYR A 1184 49.98 6.04 57.69
CA TYR A 1184 49.58 6.17 56.29
C TYR A 1184 49.54 4.83 55.53
N LYS A 1185 50.38 3.85 55.92
CA LYS A 1185 50.54 2.54 55.25
C LYS A 1185 49.72 1.42 55.91
N TYR A 1186 49.58 1.45 57.23
CA TYR A 1186 49.02 0.40 58.06
C TYR A 1186 47.77 0.85 58.80
N THR A 1187 46.80 -0.06 58.91
CA THR A 1187 45.60 0.06 59.75
C THR A 1187 45.95 0.19 61.24
N SER A 1188 45.05 0.79 62.03
CA SER A 1188 45.14 0.71 63.48
C SER A 1188 44.78 -0.71 63.94
N GLN A 1189 45.47 -1.23 64.95
CA GLN A 1189 45.19 -2.55 65.51
C GLN A 1189 45.31 -2.54 67.03
N SER A 1190 44.49 -3.34 67.70
CA SER A 1190 44.58 -3.60 69.12
C SER A 1190 44.54 -5.10 69.38
N ARG A 1191 45.35 -5.55 70.35
CA ARG A 1191 45.27 -6.89 70.95
C ARG A 1191 45.18 -6.73 72.46
N ALA A 1192 44.38 -7.57 73.10
CA ALA A 1192 44.35 -7.67 74.56
C ALA A 1192 44.69 -9.10 74.98
N LYS A 1193 45.39 -9.22 76.11
CA LYS A 1193 45.66 -10.50 76.77
C LYS A 1193 45.71 -10.28 78.28
N THR A 1194 44.94 -11.07 78.99
CA THR A 1194 45.02 -11.17 80.45
C THR A 1194 46.21 -12.05 80.83
N ILE A 1195 46.96 -11.63 81.86
CA ILE A 1195 48.08 -12.36 82.45
C ILE A 1195 47.91 -12.43 83.97
N THR A 1196 48.62 -13.35 84.59
CA THR A 1196 48.77 -13.40 86.05
C THR A 1196 50.19 -12.97 86.43
N VAL A 1197 50.31 -12.20 87.51
CA VAL A 1197 51.56 -11.62 88.04
C VAL A 1197 51.91 -12.24 89.39
#